data_AF-A0A1G6HQM9-F1
#
_entry.id   AF-A0A1G6HQM9-F1
#
_cell.length_a   1.000
_cell.length_b   1.000
_cell.length_c   1.000
_cell.angle_alpha   90.00
_cell.angle_beta   90.00
_cell.angle_gamma   90.00
#
_symmetry.space_group_name_H-M   'P 1'
#
loop_
_entity.id
_entity.type
_entity.pdbx_description
1 polymer ?
#
loop_
_entity_poly.entity_id
_entity_poly.type
_entity_poly.pdbx_seq_one_letter_code
_entity_poly.pdbx_strand_id
1 'polypeptide(L)'
;MRLSDMTRGEAPGYALVRADAAALLHGAVRHESELEGWIRPWRFSADQMRAMGSCQAWHPGLYRQMGRATAGVCLEFTTDSSEVAVEVRLDGEPVGTREVLKYVDAREAGRQGTAREAFARQAGAAAPARMHDGLSCEVDGRPLGVRVPAPADDQVTFTLDDPSAAPAEGVMQLPGMGDTHHVRVWLPCLRGCTLRSVVGNGSFIDPVEKRRNLLVLGDSIAQGFVVDDPALAWPTLLAAELGLDVVNQGVGGQVFQPGTLYGLAPAIDPAAVIVALGANYRYEPCRERLVTRDVRSFLEQVARLWEGVPTWVATPLWHDEDAWPSHRMSCFEVVPRLIREQASRFDGMRVVDGAGLLDHDAALMADGFEHPGPAGSRQVARRLGLVMEQASTPQVELRERALSLLAKAPRRTFVLAECLRRGVGSVICARPGCVALREPGGMQMVWATDRELAKDVACALMSDSVTLCLEPSLADDLAGWLGLPVKDPVHLAIYRKKARPRVDAAHPVRPLGPQDLSAVRQRMTHPEYQTDAQTLALLGEGNVLGAFAGDELVGFVGEQTEGSMGMLEVFEDFRRHGWALALESAKICQVLDRGQTPWCEVWPDNKPSVRLQHKLGLTVLPATEACFLAKSRGSVPEDAR
;
A
#
# COMPACT_ATOMS: atom_id res chain seq x y z
N MET A 1 29.65 -34.35 -7.26
CA MET A 1 30.64 -33.73 -6.35
C MET A 1 30.12 -32.35 -5.99
N ARG A 2 30.14 -31.93 -4.73
CA ARG A 2 29.56 -30.63 -4.33
C ARG A 2 30.60 -29.52 -4.46
N LEU A 3 30.15 -28.29 -4.73
CA LEU A 3 31.04 -27.12 -4.83
C LEU A 3 31.90 -26.92 -3.56
N SER A 4 31.38 -27.27 -2.38
CA SER A 4 32.11 -27.22 -1.11
C SER A 4 33.40 -28.05 -1.08
N ASP A 5 33.40 -29.18 -1.79
CA ASP A 5 34.54 -30.11 -1.81
C ASP A 5 35.61 -29.60 -2.78
N MET A 6 35.18 -28.90 -3.84
CA MET A 6 36.03 -28.31 -4.87
C MET A 6 36.73 -27.04 -4.38
N THR A 7 36.04 -26.17 -3.64
CA THR A 7 36.65 -24.95 -3.10
C THR A 7 37.68 -25.20 -2.01
N ARG A 8 37.65 -26.39 -1.37
CA ARG A 8 38.62 -26.84 -0.36
C ARG A 8 39.86 -27.55 -0.94
N GLY A 9 39.96 -27.69 -2.26
CA GLY A 9 41.16 -28.21 -2.94
C GLY A 9 41.27 -29.74 -2.98
N GLU A 10 40.19 -30.49 -2.70
CA GLU A 10 40.22 -31.96 -2.66
C GLU A 10 40.09 -32.62 -4.05
N ALA A 11 39.90 -31.85 -5.13
CA ALA A 11 39.72 -32.38 -6.49
C ALA A 11 40.44 -31.53 -7.56
N PRO A 12 41.65 -31.92 -8.01
CA PRO A 12 42.32 -31.25 -9.13
C PRO A 12 41.64 -31.61 -10.46
N GLY A 13 41.15 -30.61 -11.21
CA GLY A 13 40.73 -30.81 -12.62
C GLY A 13 39.53 -30.02 -13.14
N TYR A 14 38.77 -29.33 -12.27
CA TYR A 14 37.60 -28.55 -12.69
C TYR A 14 37.89 -27.04 -12.58
N ALA A 15 37.64 -26.28 -13.65
CA ALA A 15 37.75 -24.82 -13.63
C ALA A 15 36.50 -24.22 -12.97
N LEU A 16 36.65 -23.62 -11.79
CA LEU A 16 35.60 -22.83 -11.15
C LEU A 16 35.62 -21.41 -11.72
N VAL A 17 34.44 -20.85 -11.98
CA VAL A 17 34.30 -19.44 -12.33
C VAL A 17 34.23 -18.60 -11.06
N ARG A 18 34.83 -17.41 -11.07
CA ARG A 18 34.85 -16.50 -9.93
C ARG A 18 34.58 -15.07 -10.38
N ALA A 19 33.70 -14.39 -9.66
CA ALA A 19 33.44 -12.96 -9.80
C ALA A 19 33.74 -12.21 -8.49
N ASP A 20 34.31 -11.01 -8.60
CA ASP A 20 34.51 -10.12 -7.45
C ASP A 20 33.16 -9.67 -6.90
N ALA A 21 32.93 -9.87 -5.60
CA ALA A 21 31.67 -9.48 -4.96
C ALA A 21 31.38 -7.98 -5.12
N ALA A 22 32.41 -7.12 -5.19
CA ALA A 22 32.25 -5.68 -5.38
C ALA A 22 31.48 -5.33 -6.66
N ALA A 23 31.71 -6.08 -7.75
CA ALA A 23 31.07 -5.86 -9.04
C ALA A 23 29.59 -6.26 -9.05
N LEU A 24 29.17 -7.10 -8.11
CA LEU A 24 27.81 -7.67 -8.02
C LEU A 24 26.93 -6.91 -7.03
N LEU A 25 27.43 -5.89 -6.33
CA LEU A 25 26.71 -5.19 -5.25
C LEU A 25 25.63 -4.25 -5.77
N HIS A 26 24.39 -4.46 -5.30
CA HIS A 26 23.28 -3.51 -5.41
C HIS A 26 22.91 -2.97 -4.03
N GLY A 27 22.36 -1.75 -3.98
CA GLY A 27 21.90 -1.10 -2.74
C GLY A 27 22.98 -0.57 -1.79
N ALA A 28 24.26 -0.86 -2.03
CA ALA A 28 25.39 -0.28 -1.29
C ALA A 28 25.72 1.14 -1.80
N VAL A 29 25.91 2.08 -0.87
CA VAL A 29 26.36 3.47 -1.17
C VAL A 29 27.84 3.52 -1.47
N ARG A 30 28.62 2.62 -0.86
CA ARG A 30 30.07 2.47 -1.04
C ARG A 30 30.52 1.12 -0.52
N HIS A 31 31.76 0.75 -0.81
CA HIS A 31 32.45 -0.34 -0.14
C HIS A 31 33.86 0.10 0.31
N GLU A 32 34.39 -0.53 1.35
CA GLU A 32 35.75 -0.35 1.86
C GLU A 32 36.56 -1.62 1.64
N SER A 33 37.79 -1.50 1.17
CA SER A 33 38.71 -2.65 1.08
C SER A 33 39.24 -3.01 2.47
N GLU A 34 39.27 -4.31 2.74
CA GLU A 34 39.94 -4.94 3.90
C GLU A 34 41.12 -5.80 3.42
N LEU A 35 41.79 -6.49 4.35
CA LEU A 35 42.91 -7.38 4.04
C LEU A 35 42.46 -8.56 3.18
N GLU A 36 43.39 -9.19 2.46
CA GLU A 36 43.16 -10.45 1.72
C GLU A 36 42.03 -10.38 0.67
N GLY A 37 41.79 -9.20 0.10
CA GLY A 37 40.78 -8.99 -0.95
C GLY A 37 39.34 -8.97 -0.45
N TRP A 38 39.11 -8.95 0.86
CA TRP A 38 37.79 -8.75 1.43
C TRP A 38 37.35 -7.29 1.25
N ILE A 39 36.04 -7.08 1.11
CA ILE A 39 35.41 -5.77 1.06
C ILE A 39 34.26 -5.70 2.06
N ARG A 40 34.01 -4.50 2.58
CA ARG A 40 32.86 -4.20 3.42
C ARG A 40 31.88 -3.31 2.68
N PRO A 41 30.69 -3.81 2.30
CA PRO A 41 29.65 -2.94 1.77
C PRO A 41 29.06 -2.07 2.86
N TRP A 42 28.72 -0.83 2.51
CA TRP A 42 28.12 0.14 3.42
C TRP A 42 26.85 0.73 2.82
N ARG A 43 25.81 0.80 3.64
CA ARG A 43 24.59 1.53 3.31
C ARG A 43 24.80 3.04 3.41
N PHE A 44 25.80 3.51 4.15
CA PHE A 44 25.95 4.93 4.48
C PHE A 44 27.28 5.50 3.96
N SER A 45 27.29 6.79 3.63
CA SER A 45 28.51 7.55 3.41
C SER A 45 29.36 7.62 4.70
N ALA A 46 30.65 7.90 4.57
CA ALA A 46 31.51 8.11 5.73
C ALA A 46 31.04 9.30 6.60
N ASP A 47 30.44 10.31 5.98
CA ASP A 47 29.93 11.51 6.66
C ASP A 47 28.68 11.19 7.49
N GLN A 48 27.78 10.37 6.93
CA GLN A 48 26.61 9.87 7.67
C GLN A 48 27.05 9.05 8.88
N MET A 49 28.02 8.14 8.72
CA MET A 49 28.54 7.34 9.83
C MET A 49 29.15 8.21 10.94
N ARG A 50 29.85 9.31 10.58
CA ARG A 50 30.35 10.29 11.54
C ARG A 50 29.22 11.04 12.25
N ALA A 51 28.21 11.48 11.52
CA ALA A 51 27.05 12.20 12.07
C ALA A 51 26.24 11.32 13.03
N MET A 52 25.95 10.07 12.65
CA MET A 52 25.24 9.09 13.48
C MET A 52 26.01 8.73 14.75
N GLY A 53 27.34 8.75 14.71
CA GLY A 53 28.19 8.48 15.86
C GLY A 53 28.51 9.69 16.74
N SER A 54 27.95 10.87 16.44
CA SER A 54 28.29 12.14 17.12
C SER A 54 27.45 12.37 18.39
N CYS A 55 27.86 13.32 19.23
CA CYS A 55 27.07 13.73 20.41
C CYS A 55 25.73 14.43 20.07
N GLN A 56 25.49 14.76 18.80
CA GLN A 56 24.21 15.29 18.33
C GLN A 56 23.21 14.17 18.02
N ALA A 57 23.68 12.92 17.91
CA ALA A 57 22.80 11.79 17.72
C ALA A 57 22.07 11.44 19.01
N TRP A 58 20.85 10.94 18.84
CA TRP A 58 19.98 10.57 19.94
C TRP A 58 20.51 9.33 20.68
N HIS A 59 20.97 8.31 19.93
CA HIS A 59 21.67 7.13 20.47
C HIS A 59 22.94 6.80 19.67
N PRO A 60 24.06 7.54 19.85
CA PRO A 60 25.23 7.42 18.98
C PRO A 60 25.88 6.04 18.97
N GLY A 61 25.88 5.34 20.11
CA GLY A 61 26.42 3.98 20.19
C GLY A 61 25.58 2.99 19.39
N LEU A 62 24.25 3.05 19.55
CA LEU A 62 23.29 2.21 18.83
C LEU A 62 23.33 2.50 17.33
N TYR A 63 23.29 3.77 16.93
CA TYR A 63 23.28 4.14 15.51
C TYR A 63 24.56 3.74 14.79
N ARG A 64 25.72 3.90 15.44
CA ARG A 64 26.99 3.43 14.89
C ARG A 64 27.01 1.91 14.71
N GLN A 65 26.40 1.17 15.63
CA GLN A 65 26.32 -0.28 15.55
C GLN A 65 25.36 -0.74 14.45
N MET A 66 24.14 -0.20 14.40
CA MET A 66 23.12 -0.52 13.40
C MET A 66 23.48 0.00 12.00
N GLY A 67 24.22 1.11 11.90
CA GLY A 67 24.74 1.64 10.64
C GLY A 67 25.76 0.73 9.95
N ARG A 68 26.34 -0.25 10.67
CA ARG A 68 27.20 -1.29 10.08
C ARG A 68 26.43 -2.44 9.42
N ALA A 69 25.13 -2.57 9.73
CA ALA A 69 24.33 -3.62 9.14
C ALA A 69 24.18 -3.44 7.62
N THR A 70 23.94 -4.52 6.91
CA THR A 70 23.88 -4.57 5.44
C THR A 70 22.45 -4.70 4.90
N ALA A 71 21.45 -4.31 5.69
CA ALA A 71 20.03 -4.34 5.33
C ALA A 71 19.74 -3.76 3.93
N GLY A 72 19.09 -4.54 3.06
CA GLY A 72 18.76 -4.09 1.70
C GLY A 72 19.95 -3.99 0.73
N VAL A 73 21.15 -4.41 1.12
CA VAL A 73 22.25 -4.65 0.18
C VAL A 73 22.14 -6.09 -0.34
N CYS A 74 22.40 -6.31 -1.62
CA CYS A 74 22.46 -7.65 -2.20
C CYS A 74 23.58 -7.82 -3.22
N LEU A 75 23.90 -9.07 -3.51
CA LEU A 75 24.65 -9.49 -4.69
C LEU A 75 23.65 -9.92 -5.76
N GLU A 76 23.75 -9.40 -6.97
CA GLU A 76 22.85 -9.75 -8.08
C GLU A 76 23.64 -10.04 -9.36
N PHE A 77 23.39 -11.20 -9.95
CA PHE A 77 24.16 -11.69 -11.09
C PHE A 77 23.37 -12.73 -11.90
N THR A 78 23.85 -13.00 -13.11
CA THR A 78 23.41 -14.15 -13.91
C THR A 78 24.54 -15.17 -14.02
N THR A 79 24.18 -16.46 -14.05
CA THR A 79 25.15 -17.55 -14.16
C THR A 79 24.48 -18.80 -14.74
N ASP A 80 25.26 -19.65 -15.39
CA ASP A 80 24.90 -21.02 -15.75
C ASP A 80 25.36 -22.06 -14.70
N SER A 81 25.82 -21.60 -13.53
CA SER A 81 26.22 -22.48 -12.45
C SER A 81 25.01 -23.20 -11.85
N SER A 82 25.17 -24.49 -11.54
CA SER A 82 24.16 -25.23 -10.76
C SER A 82 24.33 -25.03 -9.24
N GLU A 83 25.54 -24.63 -8.81
CA GLU A 83 25.84 -24.24 -7.44
C GLU A 83 26.73 -23.01 -7.42
N VAL A 84 26.49 -22.12 -6.45
CA VAL A 84 27.35 -20.97 -6.16
C VAL A 84 27.71 -20.91 -4.69
N ALA A 85 28.92 -20.46 -4.39
CA ALA A 85 29.41 -20.19 -3.06
C ALA A 85 29.72 -18.70 -2.93
N VAL A 86 29.08 -18.05 -1.96
CA VAL A 86 29.36 -16.66 -1.59
C VAL A 86 30.38 -16.67 -0.46
N GLU A 87 31.58 -16.15 -0.71
CA GLU A 87 32.58 -15.96 0.34
C GLU A 87 32.20 -14.75 1.20
N VAL A 88 31.84 -15.02 2.45
CA VAL A 88 31.27 -14.05 3.38
C VAL A 88 31.74 -14.32 4.82
N ARG A 89 32.07 -13.24 5.54
CA ARG A 89 32.31 -13.26 6.99
C ARG A 89 31.28 -12.36 7.67
N LEU A 90 30.48 -12.94 8.56
CA LEU A 90 29.48 -12.20 9.31
C LEU A 90 30.10 -11.53 10.53
N ASP A 91 29.77 -10.27 10.77
CA ASP A 91 30.11 -9.62 12.02
C ASP A 91 29.37 -10.32 13.19
N GLY A 92 29.95 -10.24 14.39
CA GLY A 92 29.30 -10.75 15.59
C GLY A 92 27.95 -10.06 15.84
N GLU A 93 26.96 -10.83 16.28
CA GLU A 93 25.63 -10.29 16.55
C GLU A 93 25.69 -9.20 17.64
N PRO A 94 25.20 -7.99 17.36
CA PRO A 94 25.09 -6.91 18.33
C PRO A 94 24.45 -7.34 19.66
N VAL A 95 25.04 -6.93 20.78
CA VAL A 95 24.53 -7.28 22.13
C VAL A 95 23.09 -6.82 22.33
N GLY A 96 22.76 -5.59 21.93
CA GLY A 96 21.38 -5.07 22.04
C GLY A 96 20.37 -5.87 21.20
N THR A 97 20.76 -6.23 19.98
CA THR A 97 19.94 -7.10 19.11
C THR A 97 19.69 -8.45 19.76
N ARG A 98 20.73 -9.09 20.33
CA ARG A 98 20.60 -10.40 20.97
C ARG A 98 19.56 -10.44 22.09
N GLU A 99 19.49 -9.39 22.91
CA GLU A 99 18.49 -9.33 23.99
C GLU A 99 17.07 -9.21 23.44
N VAL A 100 16.86 -8.49 22.34
CA VAL A 100 15.55 -8.42 21.69
C VAL A 100 15.18 -9.77 21.05
N LEU A 101 16.13 -10.45 20.40
CA LEU A 101 15.88 -11.77 19.81
C LEU A 101 15.45 -12.81 20.85
N LYS A 102 16.08 -12.81 22.04
CA LYS A 102 15.65 -13.67 23.16
C LYS A 102 14.19 -13.41 23.56
N TYR A 103 13.76 -12.15 23.56
CA TYR A 103 12.36 -11.79 23.85
C TYR A 103 11.41 -12.31 22.75
N VAL A 104 11.77 -12.12 21.48
CA VAL A 104 11.01 -12.62 20.32
C VAL A 104 10.85 -14.14 20.39
N ASP A 105 11.93 -14.86 20.65
CA ASP A 105 11.93 -16.33 20.81
C ASP A 105 11.04 -16.78 21.98
N ALA A 106 11.16 -16.14 23.14
CA ALA A 106 10.35 -16.47 24.31
C ALA A 106 8.84 -16.26 24.04
N ARG A 107 8.49 -15.21 23.29
CA ARG A 107 7.10 -14.94 22.90
C ARG A 107 6.55 -16.00 21.95
N GLU A 108 7.33 -16.41 20.95
CA GLU A 108 6.88 -17.46 20.03
C GLU A 108 6.73 -18.82 20.70
N ALA A 109 7.63 -19.17 21.62
CA ALA A 109 7.49 -20.37 22.44
C ALA A 109 6.17 -20.34 23.24
N GLY A 110 5.81 -19.17 23.78
CA GLY A 110 4.52 -18.95 24.46
C GLY A 110 3.30 -19.10 23.53
N ARG A 111 3.40 -18.73 22.24
CA ARG A 111 2.34 -18.95 21.24
C ARG A 111 2.23 -20.41 20.78
N GLN A 112 3.35 -21.14 20.70
CA GLN A 112 3.43 -22.49 20.10
C GLN A 112 3.25 -23.66 21.10
N GLY A 113 2.80 -23.38 22.32
CA GLY A 113 2.74 -24.31 23.46
C GLY A 113 1.90 -25.61 23.32
N THR A 114 1.60 -26.11 22.12
CA THR A 114 0.94 -27.42 21.93
C THR A 114 1.38 -28.24 20.70
N ALA A 115 1.86 -27.65 19.60
CA ALA A 115 2.01 -28.40 18.33
C ALA A 115 3.47 -28.76 17.97
N ARG A 116 4.40 -27.81 18.07
CA ARG A 116 5.79 -28.00 17.61
C ARG A 116 6.63 -28.79 18.60
N GLU A 117 6.41 -28.56 19.90
CA GLU A 117 7.03 -29.35 20.97
C GLU A 117 6.53 -30.79 21.02
N ALA A 118 5.28 -31.06 20.65
CA ALA A 118 4.73 -32.41 20.58
C ALA A 118 5.40 -33.22 19.46
N PHE A 119 5.61 -32.60 18.29
CA PHE A 119 6.30 -33.23 17.16
C PHE A 119 7.81 -33.41 17.43
N ALA A 120 8.48 -32.41 18.01
CA ALA A 120 9.89 -32.50 18.38
C ALA A 120 10.16 -33.54 19.49
N ARG A 121 9.29 -33.65 20.50
CA ARG A 121 9.34 -34.71 21.52
C ARG A 121 9.11 -36.10 20.93
N GLN A 122 8.25 -36.22 19.92
CA GLN A 122 8.00 -37.48 19.22
C GLN A 122 9.18 -37.90 18.32
N ALA A 123 10.00 -36.95 17.88
CA ALA A 123 11.16 -37.18 17.00
C ALA A 123 12.53 -37.21 17.72
N GLY A 124 12.58 -36.98 19.04
CA GLY A 124 13.82 -37.04 19.83
C GLY A 124 14.88 -35.99 19.48
N ALA A 125 14.51 -34.93 18.76
CA ALA A 125 15.41 -33.86 18.32
C ALA A 125 15.07 -32.54 19.02
N ALA A 126 16.10 -31.80 19.47
CA ALA A 126 15.91 -30.40 19.84
C ALA A 126 15.42 -29.63 18.59
N ALA A 127 14.40 -28.79 18.74
CA ALA A 127 13.99 -27.92 17.64
C ALA A 127 15.21 -27.07 17.22
N PRO A 128 15.55 -26.98 15.92
CA PRO A 128 16.66 -26.15 15.48
C PRO A 128 16.43 -24.71 15.91
N ALA A 129 17.48 -24.04 16.40
CA ALA A 129 17.42 -22.64 16.77
C ALA A 129 16.93 -21.82 15.57
N ARG A 130 15.99 -20.91 15.82
CA ARG A 130 15.45 -20.02 14.79
C ARG A 130 16.55 -19.13 14.26
N MET A 131 16.64 -19.02 12.93
CA MET A 131 17.53 -18.05 12.29
C MET A 131 16.78 -16.74 12.13
N HIS A 132 17.30 -15.68 12.76
CA HIS A 132 16.73 -14.34 12.72
C HIS A 132 17.39 -13.41 11.68
N ASP A 133 18.43 -13.90 11.01
CA ASP A 133 19.22 -13.11 10.07
C ASP A 133 20.16 -14.03 9.26
N GLY A 134 20.71 -13.53 8.15
CA GLY A 134 21.68 -14.27 7.35
C GLY A 134 21.74 -13.80 5.90
N LEU A 135 22.14 -14.71 5.00
CA LEU A 135 22.09 -14.49 3.56
C LEU A 135 20.83 -15.14 3.01
N SER A 136 19.93 -14.36 2.40
CA SER A 136 18.73 -14.87 1.75
C SER A 136 18.93 -14.92 0.24
N CYS A 137 18.74 -16.09 -0.36
CA CYS A 137 18.95 -16.28 -1.80
C CYS A 137 17.63 -16.47 -2.52
N GLU A 138 17.50 -15.82 -3.68
CA GLU A 138 16.43 -15.99 -4.66
C GLU A 138 17.05 -16.35 -6.01
N VAL A 139 16.43 -17.30 -6.71
CA VAL A 139 16.85 -17.76 -8.05
C VAL A 139 15.64 -17.78 -8.96
N ASP A 140 15.67 -17.01 -10.04
CA ASP A 140 14.57 -16.91 -11.01
C ASP A 140 13.20 -16.62 -10.35
N GLY A 141 13.19 -15.77 -9.32
CA GLY A 141 11.99 -15.44 -8.54
C GLY A 141 11.62 -16.45 -7.45
N ARG A 142 12.38 -17.57 -7.32
CA ARG A 142 12.14 -18.61 -6.32
C ARG A 142 13.03 -18.42 -5.09
N PRO A 143 12.46 -18.30 -3.88
CA PRO A 143 13.25 -18.19 -2.66
C PRO A 143 13.88 -19.53 -2.27
N LEU A 144 15.16 -19.52 -1.90
CA LEU A 144 15.92 -20.66 -1.37
C LEU A 144 16.07 -20.62 0.16
N GLY A 145 15.61 -19.54 0.80
CA GLY A 145 15.66 -19.31 2.24
C GLY A 145 17.00 -18.77 2.73
N VAL A 146 17.05 -18.55 4.04
CA VAL A 146 18.19 -17.93 4.74
C VAL A 146 19.25 -18.96 5.07
N ARG A 147 20.52 -18.63 4.84
CA ARG A 147 21.69 -19.42 5.25
C ARG A 147 22.73 -18.55 5.93
N VAL A 148 23.52 -19.16 6.81
CA VAL A 148 24.70 -18.55 7.44
C VAL A 148 25.91 -19.48 7.24
N PRO A 149 27.15 -18.96 7.24
CA PRO A 149 28.33 -19.81 7.22
C PRO A 149 28.34 -20.77 8.40
N ALA A 150 28.79 -22.01 8.18
CA ALA A 150 29.03 -22.94 9.28
C ALA A 150 30.17 -22.42 10.17
N PRO A 151 30.28 -22.88 11.43
CA PRO A 151 31.39 -22.50 12.30
C PRO A 151 32.75 -22.80 11.62
N ALA A 152 33.62 -21.79 11.57
CA ALA A 152 34.93 -21.81 10.90
C ALA A 152 34.93 -21.85 9.36
N ASP A 153 33.77 -21.77 8.70
CA ASP A 153 33.68 -21.51 7.25
C ASP A 153 33.59 -20.01 6.96
N ASP A 154 34.14 -19.59 5.82
CA ASP A 154 34.06 -18.24 5.28
C ASP A 154 33.24 -18.16 3.98
N GLN A 155 32.36 -19.15 3.75
CA GLN A 155 31.48 -19.20 2.59
C GLN A 155 30.10 -19.78 2.90
N VAL A 156 29.10 -19.39 2.10
CA VAL A 156 27.76 -19.99 2.07
C VAL A 156 27.48 -20.49 0.67
N THR A 157 27.15 -21.78 0.54
CA THR A 157 26.80 -22.39 -0.76
C THR A 157 25.29 -22.41 -0.96
N PHE A 158 24.84 -22.16 -2.18
CA PHE A 158 23.46 -22.29 -2.65
C PHE A 158 23.41 -23.20 -3.87
N THR A 159 22.42 -24.08 -3.92
CA THR A 159 22.10 -24.91 -5.10
C THR A 159 21.02 -24.19 -5.89
N LEU A 160 21.31 -23.87 -7.15
CA LEU A 160 20.52 -23.00 -8.00
C LEU A 160 19.44 -23.76 -8.78
N ASP A 161 19.76 -24.97 -9.24
CA ASP A 161 18.83 -25.83 -9.96
C ASP A 161 17.51 -26.03 -9.19
N ASP A 162 16.41 -26.16 -9.92
CA ASP A 162 15.15 -26.62 -9.36
C ASP A 162 15.32 -28.09 -8.92
N PRO A 163 15.06 -28.46 -7.66
CA PRO A 163 15.17 -29.85 -7.20
C PRO A 163 14.36 -30.86 -8.03
N SER A 164 13.28 -30.43 -8.69
CA SER A 164 12.45 -31.26 -9.57
C SER A 164 13.02 -31.43 -10.99
N ALA A 165 13.91 -30.54 -11.41
CA ALA A 165 14.63 -30.58 -12.69
C ALA A 165 16.13 -30.85 -12.51
N ALA A 166 16.61 -30.96 -11.28
CA ALA A 166 18.00 -31.14 -10.94
C ALA A 166 18.53 -32.48 -11.50
N PRO A 167 19.80 -32.54 -11.93
CA PRO A 167 20.43 -33.79 -12.29
C PRO A 167 20.33 -34.83 -11.15
N ALA A 168 20.32 -36.12 -11.50
CA ALA A 168 20.34 -37.19 -10.50
C ALA A 168 21.49 -36.98 -9.50
N GLU A 169 21.25 -37.30 -8.22
CA GLU A 169 22.20 -37.05 -7.13
C GLU A 169 23.59 -37.61 -7.48
N GLY A 170 24.61 -36.74 -7.48
CA GLY A 170 25.99 -37.10 -7.85
C GLY A 170 26.37 -36.81 -9.31
N VAL A 171 25.42 -36.50 -10.20
CA VAL A 171 25.69 -36.04 -11.57
C VAL A 171 25.92 -34.53 -11.55
N MET A 172 27.12 -34.12 -11.95
CA MET A 172 27.47 -32.71 -12.11
C MET A 172 27.21 -32.31 -13.57
N GLN A 173 26.45 -31.24 -13.82
CA GLN A 173 26.36 -30.68 -15.16
C GLN A 173 27.75 -30.16 -15.60
N LEU A 174 28.07 -30.37 -16.88
CA LEU A 174 29.28 -29.82 -17.46
C LEU A 174 29.16 -28.29 -17.55
N PRO A 175 30.20 -27.51 -17.22
CA PRO A 175 30.19 -26.05 -17.39
C PRO A 175 29.74 -25.65 -18.81
N GLY A 176 28.84 -24.66 -18.92
CA GLY A 176 28.32 -24.19 -20.20
C GLY A 176 27.14 -24.99 -20.78
N MET A 177 26.64 -26.01 -20.07
CA MET A 177 25.51 -26.84 -20.52
C MET A 177 24.24 -26.68 -19.67
N GLY A 178 24.26 -25.80 -18.66
CA GLY A 178 23.13 -25.51 -17.78
C GLY A 178 22.27 -24.35 -18.28
N ASP A 179 21.08 -24.23 -17.70
CA ASP A 179 20.22 -23.07 -17.92
C ASP A 179 20.85 -21.82 -17.27
N THR A 180 20.57 -20.65 -17.83
CA THR A 180 21.00 -19.39 -17.22
C THR A 180 20.03 -18.99 -16.13
N HIS A 181 20.55 -18.82 -14.92
CA HIS A 181 19.84 -18.39 -13.73
C HIS A 181 20.09 -16.91 -13.44
N HIS A 182 19.05 -16.21 -13.01
CA HIS A 182 19.13 -14.90 -12.36
C HIS A 182 19.14 -15.09 -10.85
N VAL A 183 20.25 -14.72 -10.20
CA VAL A 183 20.49 -14.97 -8.77
C VAL A 183 20.57 -13.66 -8.02
N ARG A 184 19.84 -13.57 -6.90
CA ARG A 184 19.96 -12.47 -5.95
C ARG A 184 20.21 -13.00 -4.54
N VAL A 185 21.26 -12.51 -3.89
CA VAL A 185 21.62 -12.87 -2.50
C VAL A 185 21.59 -11.62 -1.62
N TRP A 186 20.53 -11.48 -0.82
CA TRP A 186 20.39 -10.40 0.16
C TRP A 186 21.30 -10.62 1.36
N LEU A 187 21.95 -9.54 1.78
CA LEU A 187 22.85 -9.52 2.92
C LEU A 187 22.08 -9.30 4.25
N PRO A 188 22.70 -9.61 5.40
CA PRO A 188 22.02 -9.53 6.70
C PRO A 188 21.45 -8.15 7.06
N CYS A 189 20.30 -8.16 7.74
CA CYS A 189 19.59 -6.97 8.22
C CYS A 189 20.05 -6.49 9.61
N LEU A 190 20.55 -7.39 10.47
CA LEU A 190 20.82 -7.10 11.88
C LEU A 190 22.31 -6.99 12.20
N ARG A 191 23.18 -7.34 11.25
CA ARG A 191 24.65 -7.31 11.39
C ARG A 191 25.32 -6.91 10.08
N GLY A 192 26.57 -6.49 10.17
CA GLY A 192 27.41 -6.26 8.99
C GLY A 192 28.02 -7.56 8.50
N CYS A 193 28.64 -7.49 7.33
CA CYS A 193 29.47 -8.57 6.80
C CYS A 193 30.63 -8.01 5.97
N THR A 194 31.59 -8.87 5.67
CA THR A 194 32.57 -8.65 4.61
C THR A 194 32.43 -9.74 3.57
N LEU A 195 32.71 -9.39 2.32
CA LEU A 195 32.56 -10.23 1.14
C LEU A 195 33.88 -10.30 0.38
N ARG A 196 34.13 -11.38 -0.36
CA ARG A 196 35.32 -11.48 -1.23
C ARG A 196 34.94 -11.79 -2.67
N SER A 197 34.38 -12.98 -2.90
CA SER A 197 33.97 -13.38 -4.24
C SER A 197 32.75 -14.28 -4.23
N VAL A 198 32.10 -14.38 -5.39
CA VAL A 198 31.14 -15.45 -5.69
C VAL A 198 31.85 -16.45 -6.59
N VAL A 199 31.82 -17.72 -6.19
CA VAL A 199 32.45 -18.83 -6.90
C VAL A 199 31.35 -19.76 -7.40
N GLY A 200 31.41 -20.14 -8.67
CA GLY A 200 30.42 -21.00 -9.31
C GLY A 200 31.07 -22.20 -10.00
N ASN A 201 30.28 -23.24 -10.19
CA ASN A 201 30.68 -24.43 -10.95
C ASN A 201 30.31 -24.39 -12.44
N GLY A 202 29.70 -23.29 -12.91
CA GLY A 202 29.39 -23.03 -14.32
C GLY A 202 30.55 -22.41 -15.10
N SER A 203 30.22 -21.76 -16.21
CA SER A 203 31.17 -21.10 -17.10
C SER A 203 31.25 -19.57 -16.93
N PHE A 204 30.20 -18.91 -16.43
CA PHE A 204 30.19 -17.46 -16.21
C PHE A 204 29.47 -17.03 -14.93
N ILE A 205 29.83 -15.86 -14.40
CA ILE A 205 29.07 -15.12 -13.38
C ILE A 205 29.13 -13.66 -13.79
N ASP A 206 28.04 -13.15 -14.34
CA ASP A 206 27.98 -11.80 -14.91
C ASP A 206 27.09 -10.88 -14.06
N PRO A 207 27.54 -9.64 -13.77
CA PRO A 207 26.75 -8.69 -12.99
C PRO A 207 25.46 -8.30 -13.69
N VAL A 208 24.41 -8.08 -12.91
CA VAL A 208 23.16 -7.47 -13.40
C VAL A 208 23.30 -5.94 -13.38
N GLU A 209 22.72 -5.26 -14.37
CA GLU A 209 22.76 -3.80 -14.45
C GLU A 209 22.02 -3.16 -13.26
N LYS A 210 22.66 -2.16 -12.64
CA LYS A 210 22.07 -1.39 -11.54
C LYS A 210 20.87 -0.59 -11.99
N ARG A 211 19.86 -0.54 -11.14
CA ARG A 211 18.63 0.21 -11.36
C ARG A 211 18.70 1.53 -10.59
N ARG A 212 17.82 2.46 -10.96
CA ARG A 212 17.58 3.66 -10.14
C ARG A 212 17.09 3.23 -8.75
N ASN A 213 17.27 4.11 -7.76
CA ASN A 213 17.12 3.70 -6.37
C ASN A 213 15.71 3.99 -5.81
N LEU A 214 15.22 3.08 -4.97
CA LEU A 214 14.27 3.41 -3.92
C LEU A 214 15.08 3.77 -2.66
N LEU A 215 15.15 5.06 -2.32
CA LEU A 215 15.80 5.51 -1.10
C LEU A 215 14.81 5.40 0.07
N VAL A 216 15.15 4.62 1.10
CA VAL A 216 14.32 4.52 2.31
C VAL A 216 15.06 5.10 3.51
N LEU A 217 14.58 6.23 4.01
CA LEU A 217 15.04 6.93 5.21
C LEU A 217 14.15 6.50 6.39
N GLY A 218 14.61 5.57 7.23
CA GLY A 218 13.76 5.01 8.28
C GLY A 218 14.48 4.54 9.52
N ASP A 219 13.76 3.82 10.37
CA ASP A 219 14.24 3.31 11.65
C ASP A 219 14.42 1.77 11.65
N SER A 220 14.27 1.11 12.80
CA SER A 220 14.35 -0.35 12.94
C SER A 220 13.33 -1.06 12.05
N ILE A 221 12.14 -0.50 11.87
CA ILE A 221 11.09 -1.13 11.06
C ILE A 221 11.53 -1.15 9.60
N ALA A 222 12.06 -0.03 9.09
CA ALA A 222 12.65 0.04 7.76
C ALA A 222 13.90 -0.84 7.61
N GLN A 223 14.74 -0.95 8.64
CA GLN A 223 15.92 -1.81 8.60
C GLN A 223 15.59 -3.29 8.37
N GLY A 224 14.34 -3.72 8.62
CA GLY A 224 13.96 -5.14 8.65
C GLY A 224 14.33 -5.78 9.98
N PHE A 225 14.30 -5.01 11.08
CA PHE A 225 14.60 -5.53 12.40
C PHE A 225 13.62 -6.65 12.74
N VAL A 226 14.14 -7.84 13.07
CA VAL A 226 13.40 -9.07 13.40
C VAL A 226 12.43 -9.60 12.34
N VAL A 227 12.67 -9.31 11.05
CA VAL A 227 11.91 -9.90 9.92
C VAL A 227 12.32 -11.34 9.59
N ASP A 228 13.39 -11.85 10.23
CA ASP A 228 14.09 -13.11 10.00
C ASP A 228 14.78 -13.24 8.63
N ASP A 229 14.05 -13.02 7.54
CA ASP A 229 14.54 -13.14 6.17
C ASP A 229 14.78 -11.75 5.54
N PRO A 230 16.03 -11.36 5.26
CA PRO A 230 16.34 -10.06 4.65
C PRO A 230 15.62 -9.75 3.34
N ALA A 231 15.22 -10.77 2.56
CA ALA A 231 14.46 -10.58 1.33
C ALA A 231 13.01 -10.14 1.60
N LEU A 232 12.52 -10.33 2.83
CA LEU A 232 11.14 -10.05 3.24
C LEU A 232 10.98 -8.73 4.00
N ALA A 233 12.04 -7.95 4.18
CA ALA A 233 11.94 -6.59 4.69
C ALA A 233 11.07 -5.74 3.75
N TRP A 234 10.15 -4.94 4.29
CA TRP A 234 9.21 -4.18 3.47
C TRP A 234 9.87 -3.26 2.43
N PRO A 235 11.06 -2.62 2.67
CA PRO A 235 11.71 -1.82 1.64
C PRO A 235 12.19 -2.66 0.46
N THR A 236 12.66 -3.89 0.74
CA THR A 236 13.11 -4.84 -0.26
C THR A 236 11.94 -5.29 -1.15
N LEU A 237 10.82 -5.66 -0.53
CA LEU A 237 9.61 -6.08 -1.24
C LEU A 237 9.03 -4.96 -2.10
N LEU A 238 8.98 -3.73 -1.57
CA LEU A 238 8.47 -2.58 -2.31
C LEU A 238 9.39 -2.20 -3.48
N ALA A 239 10.72 -2.23 -3.29
CA ALA A 239 11.66 -1.97 -4.38
C ALA A 239 11.52 -3.01 -5.50
N ALA A 240 11.30 -4.28 -5.16
CA ALA A 240 11.03 -5.33 -6.13
C ALA A 240 9.71 -5.08 -6.91
N GLU A 241 8.62 -4.67 -6.25
CA GLU A 241 7.35 -4.30 -6.92
C GLU A 241 7.55 -3.12 -7.89
N LEU A 242 8.41 -2.17 -7.54
CA LEU A 242 8.68 -0.97 -8.35
C LEU A 242 9.76 -1.17 -9.42
N GLY A 243 10.45 -2.31 -9.44
CA GLY A 243 11.58 -2.56 -10.34
C GLY A 243 12.79 -1.64 -10.06
N LEU A 244 13.06 -1.34 -8.79
CA LEU A 244 14.15 -0.47 -8.34
C LEU A 244 15.15 -1.21 -7.45
N ASP A 245 16.36 -0.67 -7.33
CA ASP A 245 17.32 -1.12 -6.31
C ASP A 245 17.05 -0.38 -5.00
N VAL A 246 16.95 -1.08 -3.87
CA VAL A 246 16.74 -0.43 -2.57
C VAL A 246 18.04 0.12 -2.00
N VAL A 247 18.06 1.39 -1.62
CA VAL A 247 19.08 1.97 -0.73
C VAL A 247 18.42 2.18 0.63
N ASN A 248 18.52 1.17 1.48
CA ASN A 248 17.88 1.18 2.80
C ASN A 248 18.77 1.91 3.82
N GLN A 249 18.37 3.10 4.26
CA GLN A 249 19.01 3.88 5.33
C GLN A 249 18.38 3.64 6.71
N GLY A 250 17.59 2.57 6.88
CA GLY A 250 16.97 2.20 8.15
C GLY A 250 18.00 1.97 9.25
N VAL A 251 17.84 2.60 10.41
CA VAL A 251 18.72 2.40 11.57
C VAL A 251 17.88 2.19 12.83
N GLY A 252 18.13 1.08 13.53
CA GLY A 252 17.46 0.79 14.79
C GLY A 252 17.57 1.92 15.81
N GLY A 253 16.43 2.31 16.39
CA GLY A 253 16.34 3.42 17.35
C GLY A 253 16.33 4.82 16.72
N GLN A 254 16.41 4.96 15.40
CA GLN A 254 16.56 6.27 14.77
C GLN A 254 15.30 7.13 14.86
N VAL A 255 15.50 8.41 15.17
CA VAL A 255 14.50 9.49 15.09
C VAL A 255 14.89 10.47 13.97
N PHE A 256 14.05 11.47 13.68
CA PHE A 256 14.44 12.54 12.76
C PHE A 256 15.69 13.25 13.27
N GLN A 257 16.78 13.16 12.52
CA GLN A 257 18.07 13.71 12.90
C GLN A 257 18.71 14.46 11.72
N PRO A 258 18.63 15.79 11.69
CA PRO A 258 19.30 16.59 10.67
C PRO A 258 20.81 16.29 10.57
N GLY A 259 21.34 16.26 9.35
CA GLY A 259 22.75 15.97 9.08
C GLY A 259 23.07 14.49 8.85
N THR A 260 22.10 13.58 9.02
CA THR A 260 22.27 12.16 8.68
C THR A 260 22.12 11.86 7.18
N LEU A 261 22.03 12.90 6.34
CA LEU A 261 21.98 12.80 4.87
C LEU A 261 23.28 13.28 4.18
N TYR A 262 24.29 13.70 4.95
CA TYR A 262 25.51 14.28 4.39
C TYR A 262 26.31 13.31 3.53
N GLY A 263 26.73 13.77 2.35
CA GLY A 263 27.51 12.97 1.41
C GLY A 263 26.75 11.81 0.74
N LEU A 264 25.44 11.67 0.98
CA LEU A 264 24.63 10.62 0.36
C LEU A 264 24.26 10.96 -1.09
N ALA A 265 23.80 12.18 -1.35
CA ALA A 265 23.25 12.57 -2.66
C ALA A 265 24.19 12.30 -3.86
N PRO A 266 25.52 12.52 -3.79
CA PRO A 266 26.41 12.21 -4.91
C PRO A 266 26.57 10.71 -5.22
N ALA A 267 26.17 9.83 -4.31
CA ALA A 267 26.42 8.39 -4.40
C ALA A 267 25.20 7.58 -4.89
N ILE A 268 24.03 8.20 -5.05
CA ILE A 268 22.78 7.52 -5.40
C ILE A 268 21.96 8.35 -6.39
N ASP A 269 21.09 7.69 -7.15
CA ASP A 269 20.11 8.32 -8.05
C ASP A 269 18.71 7.77 -7.73
N PRO A 270 17.99 8.37 -6.75
CA PRO A 270 16.69 7.89 -6.36
C PRO A 270 15.63 8.24 -7.41
N ALA A 271 14.88 7.22 -7.83
CA ALA A 271 13.60 7.39 -8.52
C ALA A 271 12.47 7.75 -7.55
N ALA A 272 12.61 7.36 -6.28
CA ALA A 272 11.62 7.54 -5.22
C ALA A 272 12.32 7.64 -3.86
N VAL A 273 11.77 8.48 -2.96
CA VAL A 273 12.24 8.60 -1.57
C VAL A 273 11.11 8.31 -0.59
N ILE A 274 11.34 7.40 0.36
CA ILE A 274 10.41 7.13 1.47
C ILE A 274 11.06 7.60 2.77
N VAL A 275 10.33 8.39 3.54
CA VAL A 275 10.70 8.79 4.91
C VAL A 275 9.74 8.10 5.87
N ALA A 276 10.25 7.14 6.65
CA ALA A 276 9.51 6.33 7.60
C ALA A 276 10.20 6.37 8.98
N LEU A 277 10.16 7.54 9.62
CA LEU A 277 10.75 7.82 10.92
C LEU A 277 9.68 8.31 11.90
N GLY A 278 9.94 8.14 13.19
CA GLY A 278 9.16 8.75 14.27
C GLY A 278 8.62 7.77 15.31
N ALA A 279 8.64 6.47 15.03
CA ALA A 279 8.23 5.44 15.99
C ALA A 279 9.07 5.51 17.28
N ASN A 280 10.38 5.76 17.16
CA ASN A 280 11.27 5.80 18.32
C ASN A 280 11.02 6.93 19.32
N TYR A 281 10.26 7.97 18.96
CA TYR A 281 9.86 8.98 19.95
C TYR A 281 9.00 8.39 21.08
N ARG A 282 8.43 7.19 20.91
CA ARG A 282 7.63 6.47 21.92
C ARG A 282 8.41 6.14 23.18
N TYR A 283 9.71 5.84 23.09
CA TYR A 283 10.40 5.12 24.16
C TYR A 283 10.92 6.00 25.30
N GLU A 284 11.04 7.31 25.10
CA GLU A 284 11.66 8.18 26.11
C GLU A 284 11.12 9.63 26.09
N PRO A 285 11.46 10.45 27.10
CA PRO A 285 11.03 11.84 27.14
C PRO A 285 11.46 12.62 25.91
N CYS A 286 10.51 13.21 25.20
CA CYS A 286 10.77 14.10 24.07
C CYS A 286 9.78 15.27 24.08
N ARG A 287 10.23 16.44 23.61
CA ARG A 287 9.43 17.68 23.64
C ARG A 287 8.98 18.05 22.23
N GLU A 288 7.69 18.34 22.08
CA GLU A 288 7.06 18.73 20.81
C GLU A 288 7.90 19.77 20.05
N ARG A 289 8.30 20.86 20.71
CA ARG A 289 9.10 21.93 20.08
C ARG A 289 10.40 21.44 19.41
N LEU A 290 11.11 20.49 20.03
CA LEU A 290 12.34 19.94 19.48
C LEU A 290 12.03 18.99 18.32
N VAL A 291 11.04 18.12 18.51
CA VAL A 291 10.60 17.18 17.46
C VAL A 291 10.12 17.94 16.22
N THR A 292 9.28 18.97 16.36
CA THR A 292 8.84 19.82 15.24
C THR A 292 10.03 20.42 14.48
N ARG A 293 11.05 20.92 15.20
CA ARG A 293 12.25 21.50 14.59
C ARG A 293 13.01 20.44 13.79
N ASP A 294 13.21 19.25 14.36
CA ASP A 294 14.05 18.21 13.78
C ASP A 294 13.35 17.55 12.58
N VAL A 295 12.04 17.28 12.67
CA VAL A 295 11.20 16.86 11.54
C VAL A 295 11.30 17.88 10.39
N ARG A 296 11.04 19.16 10.67
CA ARG A 296 11.11 20.21 9.64
C ARG A 296 12.48 20.29 8.99
N SER A 297 13.54 20.34 9.80
CA SER A 297 14.92 20.50 9.31
C SER A 297 15.38 19.30 8.49
N PHE A 298 14.96 18.09 8.88
CA PHE A 298 15.27 16.88 8.14
C PHE A 298 14.52 16.83 6.81
N LEU A 299 13.21 17.10 6.79
CA LEU A 299 12.43 17.13 5.55
C LEU A 299 12.91 18.23 4.59
N GLU A 300 13.32 19.38 5.11
CA GLU A 300 13.95 20.44 4.31
C GLU A 300 15.25 19.96 3.65
N GLN A 301 16.07 19.16 4.33
CA GLN A 301 17.26 18.56 3.72
C GLN A 301 16.90 17.57 2.62
N VAL A 302 15.89 16.71 2.82
CA VAL A 302 15.40 15.79 1.79
C VAL A 302 14.93 16.55 0.55
N ALA A 303 14.08 17.57 0.73
CA ALA A 303 13.55 18.40 -0.36
C ALA A 303 14.66 19.09 -1.17
N ARG A 304 15.72 19.58 -0.48
CA ARG A 304 16.85 20.25 -1.13
C ARG A 304 17.78 19.29 -1.87
N LEU A 305 18.00 18.09 -1.34
CA LEU A 305 18.94 17.12 -1.92
C LEU A 305 18.36 16.40 -3.15
N TRP A 306 17.05 16.17 -3.17
CA TRP A 306 16.37 15.43 -4.24
C TRP A 306 15.16 16.20 -4.75
N GLU A 307 15.40 17.43 -5.19
CA GLU A 307 14.39 18.28 -5.82
C GLU A 307 13.78 17.57 -7.04
N GLY A 308 12.45 17.55 -7.13
CA GLY A 308 11.72 16.88 -8.21
C GLY A 308 11.60 15.36 -8.10
N VAL A 309 12.28 14.72 -7.14
CA VAL A 309 12.08 13.28 -6.88
C VAL A 309 10.83 13.08 -6.01
N PRO A 310 9.87 12.26 -6.45
CA PRO A 310 8.69 11.94 -5.63
C PRO A 310 9.10 11.44 -4.23
N THR A 311 8.57 12.10 -3.20
CA THR A 311 8.87 11.78 -1.81
C THR A 311 7.59 11.42 -1.04
N TRP A 312 7.61 10.28 -0.36
CA TRP A 312 6.52 9.81 0.50
C TRP A 312 6.96 9.87 1.95
N VAL A 313 6.24 10.61 2.78
CA VAL A 313 6.53 10.78 4.20
C VAL A 313 5.46 10.04 5.00
N ALA A 314 5.80 8.87 5.52
CA ALA A 314 4.89 8.07 6.33
C ALA A 314 4.87 8.57 7.78
N THR A 315 3.68 8.68 8.36
CA THR A 315 3.55 8.68 9.82
C THR A 315 3.94 7.30 10.38
N PRO A 316 4.20 7.15 11.70
CA PRO A 316 4.49 5.85 12.29
C PRO A 316 3.42 4.80 11.94
N LEU A 317 3.85 3.54 11.77
CA LEU A 317 2.94 2.41 11.61
C LEU A 317 2.09 2.23 12.87
N TRP A 318 1.02 1.44 12.76
CA TRP A 318 0.31 0.98 13.95
C TRP A 318 1.24 0.17 14.87
N HIS A 319 1.11 0.42 16.16
CA HIS A 319 1.77 -0.31 17.24
C HIS A 319 0.75 -0.62 18.33
N ASP A 320 1.01 -1.66 19.11
CA ASP A 320 0.14 -2.07 20.21
C ASP A 320 0.46 -1.26 21.48
N GLU A 321 -0.25 -0.15 21.66
CA GLU A 321 -0.10 0.76 22.80
C GLU A 321 -0.52 0.10 24.14
N ASP A 322 -1.36 -0.93 24.12
CA ASP A 322 -1.77 -1.66 25.32
C ASP A 322 -0.67 -2.66 25.74
N ALA A 323 -0.08 -3.36 24.77
CA ALA A 323 1.02 -4.30 25.03
C ALA A 323 2.31 -3.59 25.43
N TRP A 324 2.61 -2.45 24.82
CA TRP A 324 3.78 -1.64 25.16
C TRP A 324 3.44 -0.14 25.12
N PRO A 325 3.08 0.49 26.25
CA PRO A 325 2.71 1.90 26.28
C PRO A 325 3.86 2.84 25.96
N SER A 326 3.55 3.94 25.30
CA SER A 326 4.46 5.05 25.06
C SER A 326 4.86 5.70 26.38
N HIS A 327 6.10 6.20 26.44
CA HIS A 327 6.65 6.86 27.62
C HIS A 327 5.82 8.10 27.98
N ARG A 328 5.39 8.23 29.24
CA ARG A 328 4.45 9.28 29.69
C ARG A 328 4.92 10.72 29.48
N MET A 329 6.23 10.93 29.37
CA MET A 329 6.84 12.24 29.08
C MET A 329 7.22 12.43 27.61
N SER A 330 6.83 11.49 26.74
CA SER A 330 6.99 11.61 25.30
C SER A 330 5.89 12.49 24.70
N CYS A 331 6.20 13.18 23.61
CA CYS A 331 5.21 13.87 22.77
C CYS A 331 4.72 13.00 21.60
N PHE A 332 4.92 11.68 21.65
CA PHE A 332 4.63 10.77 20.54
C PHE A 332 3.21 10.90 19.98
N GLU A 333 2.19 11.11 20.82
CA GLU A 333 0.79 11.28 20.40
C GLU A 333 0.62 12.37 19.33
N VAL A 334 1.39 13.45 19.40
CA VAL A 334 1.32 14.55 18.41
C VAL A 334 2.25 14.35 17.21
N VAL A 335 3.18 13.38 17.24
CA VAL A 335 4.17 13.16 16.17
C VAL A 335 3.53 12.95 14.79
N PRO A 336 2.47 12.12 14.62
CA PRO A 336 1.80 12.00 13.33
C PRO A 336 1.36 13.36 12.79
N ARG A 337 0.68 14.18 13.62
CA ARG A 337 0.25 15.54 13.25
C ARG A 337 1.43 16.42 12.84
N LEU A 338 2.52 16.41 13.61
CA LEU A 338 3.73 17.20 13.29
C LEU A 338 4.33 16.79 11.94
N ILE A 339 4.41 15.50 11.64
CA ILE A 339 4.88 15.00 10.35
C ILE A 339 3.98 15.54 9.22
N ARG A 340 2.66 15.43 9.35
CA ARG A 340 1.72 15.93 8.33
C ARG A 340 1.89 17.43 8.10
N GLU A 341 1.97 18.22 9.17
CA GLU A 341 2.11 19.68 9.13
C GLU A 341 3.45 20.17 8.57
N GLN A 342 4.54 19.43 8.80
CA GLN A 342 5.84 19.83 8.27
C GLN A 342 6.06 19.35 6.83
N ALA A 343 5.57 18.15 6.47
CA ALA A 343 5.67 17.64 5.10
C ALA A 343 4.82 18.44 4.11
N SER A 344 3.63 18.91 4.50
CA SER A 344 2.74 19.70 3.63
C SER A 344 3.30 21.07 3.21
N ARG A 345 4.45 21.47 3.77
CA ARG A 345 5.17 22.69 3.39
C ARG A 345 6.01 22.53 2.12
N PHE A 346 6.14 21.31 1.61
CA PHE A 346 6.97 20.98 0.46
C PHE A 346 6.13 20.30 -0.62
N ASP A 347 5.95 20.95 -1.76
CA ASP A 347 5.07 20.48 -2.85
C ASP A 347 5.47 19.09 -3.42
N GLY A 348 6.75 18.71 -3.29
CA GLY A 348 7.26 17.40 -3.73
C GLY A 348 7.00 16.24 -2.75
N MET A 349 6.43 16.52 -1.57
CA MET A 349 6.20 15.53 -0.52
C MET A 349 4.72 15.16 -0.39
N ARG A 350 4.46 13.86 -0.33
CA ARG A 350 3.13 13.29 -0.07
C ARG A 350 3.13 12.57 1.26
N VAL A 351 2.19 12.92 2.13
CA VAL A 351 2.03 12.26 3.42
C VAL A 351 1.29 10.93 3.21
N VAL A 352 1.79 9.88 3.85
CA VAL A 352 1.13 8.57 3.91
C VAL A 352 0.74 8.28 5.35
N ASP A 353 -0.48 7.81 5.58
CA ASP A 353 -0.91 7.41 6.92
C ASP A 353 -0.38 6.03 7.27
N GLY A 354 0.68 5.98 8.09
CA GLY A 354 1.35 4.74 8.47
C GLY A 354 0.45 3.75 9.21
N ALA A 355 -0.53 4.23 9.99
CA ALA A 355 -1.50 3.37 10.66
C ALA A 355 -2.35 2.56 9.66
N GLY A 356 -2.61 3.10 8.47
CA GLY A 356 -3.31 2.37 7.41
C GLY A 356 -2.46 1.31 6.71
N LEU A 357 -1.13 1.33 6.85
CA LEU A 357 -0.21 0.41 6.15
C LEU A 357 -0.06 -0.95 6.84
N LEU A 358 -0.48 -1.09 8.09
CA LEU A 358 -0.42 -2.33 8.85
C LEU A 358 -1.70 -2.51 9.65
N ASP A 359 -2.33 -3.68 9.57
CA ASP A 359 -3.51 -3.98 10.38
C ASP A 359 -3.18 -3.92 11.87
N HIS A 360 -4.20 -3.60 12.66
CA HIS A 360 -4.12 -3.56 14.11
C HIS A 360 -4.15 -4.98 14.71
N ASP A 361 -3.17 -5.80 14.32
CA ASP A 361 -3.06 -7.20 14.66
C ASP A 361 -1.62 -7.54 15.08
N ALA A 362 -1.42 -7.80 16.37
CA ALA A 362 -0.15 -8.20 16.94
C ALA A 362 0.42 -9.50 16.34
N ALA A 363 -0.38 -10.32 15.64
CA ALA A 363 0.12 -11.50 14.92
C ALA A 363 0.97 -11.14 13.70
N LEU A 364 0.82 -9.93 13.15
CA LEU A 364 1.65 -9.42 12.06
C LEU A 364 3.03 -8.92 12.53
N MET A 365 3.22 -8.81 13.85
CA MET A 365 4.43 -8.34 14.48
C MET A 365 5.24 -9.51 15.07
N ALA A 366 6.56 -9.47 14.85
CA ALA A 366 7.49 -10.49 15.32
C ALA A 366 7.66 -10.41 16.85
N ASP A 367 7.92 -9.21 17.37
CA ASP A 367 7.92 -8.91 18.80
C ASP A 367 6.51 -8.80 19.39
N GLY A 368 5.52 -8.65 18.50
CA GLY A 368 4.10 -8.58 18.75
C GLY A 368 3.62 -7.29 19.43
N PHE A 369 4.34 -6.18 19.22
CA PHE A 369 3.86 -4.85 19.58
C PHE A 369 4.31 -3.74 18.61
N GLU A 370 5.40 -3.88 17.86
CA GLU A 370 5.87 -2.82 16.95
C GLU A 370 6.52 -3.34 15.66
N HIS A 371 7.40 -4.34 15.74
CA HIS A 371 8.23 -4.72 14.58
C HIS A 371 7.50 -5.73 13.68
N PRO A 372 7.18 -5.41 12.42
CA PRO A 372 6.50 -6.32 11.52
C PRO A 372 7.33 -7.57 11.23
N GLY A 373 6.73 -8.75 11.37
CA GLY A 373 7.30 -10.00 10.86
C GLY A 373 7.15 -10.09 9.33
N PRO A 374 7.44 -11.26 8.72
CA PRO A 374 7.33 -11.45 7.28
C PRO A 374 5.95 -11.10 6.69
N ALA A 375 4.87 -11.47 7.38
CA ALA A 375 3.50 -11.18 6.92
C ALA A 375 3.17 -9.68 7.02
N GLY A 376 3.54 -9.04 8.15
CA GLY A 376 3.35 -7.60 8.32
C GLY A 376 4.18 -6.78 7.33
N SER A 377 5.44 -7.15 7.08
CA SER A 377 6.29 -6.48 6.10
C SER A 377 5.75 -6.59 4.67
N ARG A 378 5.19 -7.76 4.30
CA ARG A 378 4.45 -7.91 3.02
C ARG A 378 3.25 -6.98 2.94
N GLN A 379 2.46 -6.88 4.00
CA GLN A 379 1.30 -5.99 4.02
C GLN A 379 1.70 -4.52 3.88
N VAL A 380 2.73 -4.07 4.62
CA VAL A 380 3.26 -2.71 4.52
C VAL A 380 3.70 -2.40 3.08
N ALA A 381 4.47 -3.30 2.47
CA ALA A 381 4.94 -3.13 1.09
C ALA A 381 3.78 -3.01 0.10
N ARG A 382 2.81 -3.93 0.13
CA ARG A 382 1.65 -3.91 -0.77
C ARG A 382 0.82 -2.62 -0.62
N ARG A 383 0.51 -2.23 0.61
CA ARG A 383 -0.32 -1.04 0.87
C ARG A 383 0.39 0.24 0.47
N LEU A 384 1.69 0.34 0.75
CA LEU A 384 2.48 1.49 0.32
C LEU A 384 2.61 1.52 -1.22
N GLY A 385 2.79 0.37 -1.87
CA GLY A 385 2.75 0.24 -3.33
C GLY A 385 1.45 0.74 -3.94
N LEU A 386 0.30 0.39 -3.36
CA LEU A 386 -1.02 0.91 -3.78
C LEU A 386 -1.11 2.44 -3.65
N VAL A 387 -0.62 3.00 -2.54
CA VAL A 387 -0.58 4.46 -2.33
C VAL A 387 0.31 5.15 -3.36
N MET A 388 1.48 4.59 -3.63
CA MET A 388 2.42 5.13 -4.61
C MET A 388 1.87 5.06 -6.04
N GLU A 389 1.26 3.95 -6.43
CA GLU A 389 0.62 3.76 -7.73
C GLU A 389 -0.52 4.76 -7.93
N GLN A 390 -1.44 4.87 -6.95
CA GLN A 390 -2.58 5.78 -7.03
C GLN A 390 -2.15 7.23 -7.20
N ALA A 391 -1.11 7.64 -6.47
CA ALA A 391 -0.62 9.02 -6.47
C ALA A 391 0.23 9.37 -7.70
N SER A 392 0.88 8.38 -8.32
CA SER A 392 1.84 8.60 -9.42
C SER A 392 1.24 8.33 -10.79
N THR A 393 0.20 7.51 -10.87
CA THR A 393 -0.45 7.16 -12.15
C THR A 393 -1.45 8.25 -12.55
N PRO A 394 -1.40 8.76 -13.78
CA PRO A 394 -2.38 9.73 -14.26
C PRO A 394 -3.81 9.19 -14.14
N GLN A 395 -4.73 10.03 -13.66
CA GLN A 395 -6.13 9.65 -13.46
C GLN A 395 -6.84 9.18 -14.75
N VAL A 396 -6.39 9.65 -15.92
CA VAL A 396 -6.89 9.20 -17.23
C VAL A 396 -6.54 7.73 -17.45
N GLU A 397 -5.30 7.33 -17.18
CA GLU A 397 -4.85 5.95 -17.33
C GLU A 397 -5.56 5.02 -16.33
N LEU A 398 -5.65 5.43 -15.05
CA LEU A 398 -6.38 4.68 -14.03
C LEU A 398 -7.85 4.47 -14.42
N ARG A 399 -8.47 5.48 -15.03
CA ARG A 399 -9.87 5.41 -15.50
C ARG A 399 -10.02 4.44 -16.68
N GLU A 400 -9.13 4.49 -17.66
CA GLU A 400 -9.12 3.54 -18.79
C GLU A 400 -8.95 2.10 -18.30
N ARG A 401 -8.01 1.89 -17.37
CA ARG A 401 -7.76 0.59 -16.74
C ARG A 401 -8.99 0.11 -15.96
N ALA A 402 -9.61 0.97 -15.15
CA ALA A 402 -10.83 0.66 -14.41
C ALA A 402 -11.99 0.27 -15.34
N LEU A 403 -12.19 1.01 -16.44
CA LEU A 403 -13.23 0.69 -17.43
C LEU A 403 -12.99 -0.67 -18.11
N SER A 404 -11.74 -1.00 -18.44
CA SER A 404 -11.37 -2.30 -18.98
C SER A 404 -11.70 -3.44 -18.00
N LEU A 405 -11.37 -3.27 -16.72
CA LEU A 405 -11.68 -4.23 -15.65
C LEU A 405 -13.19 -4.42 -15.46
N LEU A 406 -13.97 -3.33 -15.53
CA LEU A 406 -15.42 -3.37 -15.36
C LEU A 406 -16.18 -3.90 -16.58
N ALA A 407 -15.55 -4.02 -17.75
CA ALA A 407 -16.21 -4.52 -18.97
C ALA A 407 -16.76 -5.94 -18.82
N LYS A 408 -16.15 -6.76 -17.95
CA LYS A 408 -16.59 -8.12 -17.61
C LYS A 408 -17.24 -8.23 -16.23
N ALA A 409 -17.41 -7.11 -15.53
CA ALA A 409 -17.93 -7.11 -14.18
C ALA A 409 -19.47 -7.28 -14.16
N PRO A 410 -20.06 -7.73 -13.03
CA PRO A 410 -21.49 -7.90 -12.92
C PRO A 410 -22.26 -6.59 -13.10
N ARG A 411 -23.53 -6.69 -13.54
CA ARG A 411 -24.41 -5.55 -13.85
C ARG A 411 -24.55 -4.49 -12.74
N ARG A 412 -24.35 -4.87 -11.47
CA ARG A 412 -24.37 -3.98 -10.30
C ARG A 412 -23.26 -2.93 -10.30
N THR A 413 -22.17 -3.19 -11.03
CA THR A 413 -21.06 -2.25 -11.20
C THR A 413 -21.34 -1.11 -12.19
N PHE A 414 -22.54 -1.09 -12.78
CA PHE A 414 -22.91 -0.11 -13.80
C PHE A 414 -22.68 1.33 -13.34
N VAL A 415 -23.05 1.67 -12.10
CA VAL A 415 -22.95 3.05 -11.56
C VAL A 415 -21.51 3.52 -11.47
N LEU A 416 -20.61 2.65 -11.02
CA LEU A 416 -19.17 2.88 -10.99
C LEU A 416 -18.61 3.07 -12.41
N ALA A 417 -19.00 2.21 -13.36
CA ALA A 417 -18.59 2.33 -14.75
C ALA A 417 -19.15 3.59 -15.44
N GLU A 418 -20.34 4.05 -15.06
CA GLU A 418 -20.97 5.26 -15.57
C GLU A 418 -20.21 6.51 -15.06
N CYS A 419 -19.88 6.57 -13.77
CA CYS A 419 -19.07 7.65 -13.20
C CYS A 419 -17.72 7.77 -13.93
N LEU A 420 -17.05 6.63 -14.13
CA LEU A 420 -15.78 6.56 -14.86
C LEU A 420 -15.94 7.07 -16.31
N ARG A 421 -16.96 6.62 -17.06
CA ARG A 421 -17.21 7.07 -18.44
C ARG A 421 -17.49 8.57 -18.55
N ARG A 422 -18.13 9.16 -17.54
CA ARG A 422 -18.42 10.60 -17.47
C ARG A 422 -17.24 11.44 -16.98
N GLY A 423 -16.15 10.81 -16.55
CA GLY A 423 -15.01 11.52 -15.98
C GLY A 423 -15.27 12.07 -14.57
N VAL A 424 -16.29 11.55 -13.88
CA VAL A 424 -16.65 11.98 -12.52
C VAL A 424 -15.66 11.42 -11.52
N GLY A 425 -15.20 12.26 -10.58
CA GLY A 425 -14.38 11.84 -9.47
C GLY A 425 -12.96 11.37 -9.83
N SER A 426 -12.29 10.83 -8.83
CA SER A 426 -10.93 10.28 -8.91
C SER A 426 -10.93 8.79 -8.61
N VAL A 427 -10.20 8.02 -9.42
CA VAL A 427 -9.97 6.59 -9.20
C VAL A 427 -9.08 6.40 -7.97
N ILE A 428 -9.58 5.58 -7.03
CA ILE A 428 -8.86 5.14 -5.83
C ILE A 428 -8.04 3.90 -6.16
N CYS A 429 -8.64 2.92 -6.85
CA CYS A 429 -7.96 1.68 -7.24
C CYS A 429 -8.48 1.18 -8.59
N ALA A 430 -7.59 0.65 -9.42
CA ALA A 430 -7.88 0.00 -10.69
C ALA A 430 -6.98 -1.23 -10.88
N ARG A 431 -7.17 -2.27 -10.07
CA ARG A 431 -6.43 -3.54 -10.17
C ARG A 431 -7.38 -4.71 -10.45
N PRO A 432 -6.92 -5.79 -11.08
CA PRO A 432 -7.70 -7.02 -11.18
C PRO A 432 -8.23 -7.43 -9.80
N GLY A 433 -9.55 -7.60 -9.69
CA GLY A 433 -10.21 -7.95 -8.43
C GLY A 433 -10.63 -6.78 -7.53
N CYS A 434 -10.30 -5.52 -7.84
CA CYS A 434 -10.79 -4.35 -7.11
C CYS A 434 -10.80 -3.07 -7.98
N VAL A 435 -11.96 -2.41 -8.06
CA VAL A 435 -12.10 -1.08 -8.64
C VAL A 435 -12.82 -0.18 -7.63
N ALA A 436 -12.21 0.96 -7.31
CA ALA A 436 -12.76 1.92 -6.37
C ALA A 436 -12.60 3.35 -6.89
N LEU A 437 -13.57 4.22 -6.59
CA LEU A 437 -13.64 5.61 -7.03
C LEU A 437 -14.16 6.49 -5.89
N ARG A 438 -13.66 7.72 -5.83
CA ARG A 438 -14.17 8.80 -4.96
C ARG A 438 -14.80 9.86 -5.83
N GLU A 439 -16.06 10.18 -5.61
CA GLU A 439 -16.75 11.26 -6.31
C GLU A 439 -16.47 12.63 -5.66
N PRO A 440 -16.73 13.77 -6.34
CA PRO A 440 -16.37 15.11 -5.87
C PRO A 440 -16.94 15.52 -4.49
N GLY A 441 -18.11 15.03 -4.11
CA GLY A 441 -18.75 15.21 -2.80
C GLY A 441 -18.15 14.36 -1.68
N GLY A 442 -17.18 13.49 -1.99
CA GLY A 442 -16.44 12.66 -1.04
C GLY A 442 -16.98 11.24 -0.86
N MET A 443 -18.16 10.92 -1.40
CA MET A 443 -18.68 9.56 -1.43
C MET A 443 -17.74 8.64 -2.22
N GLN A 444 -17.68 7.39 -1.80
CA GLN A 444 -16.85 6.38 -2.43
C GLN A 444 -17.73 5.28 -3.03
N MET A 445 -17.29 4.71 -4.15
CA MET A 445 -17.92 3.55 -4.77
C MET A 445 -16.86 2.47 -4.92
N VAL A 446 -17.18 1.24 -4.54
CA VAL A 446 -16.23 0.14 -4.63
C VAL A 446 -16.89 -1.16 -5.07
N TRP A 447 -16.22 -1.86 -5.97
CA TRP A 447 -16.49 -3.23 -6.33
C TRP A 447 -15.19 -4.03 -6.24
N ALA A 448 -15.24 -5.18 -5.57
CA ALA A 448 -14.08 -6.06 -5.48
C ALA A 448 -14.49 -7.52 -5.35
N THR A 449 -13.70 -8.42 -5.93
CA THR A 449 -13.82 -9.88 -5.79
C THR A 449 -12.65 -10.48 -5.03
N ASP A 450 -11.54 -9.75 -4.93
CA ASP A 450 -10.40 -10.11 -4.09
C ASP A 450 -10.55 -9.41 -2.73
N ARG A 451 -10.76 -10.21 -1.68
CA ARG A 451 -10.99 -9.71 -0.32
C ARG A 451 -9.74 -9.11 0.30
N GLU A 452 -8.55 -9.65 0.02
CA GLU A 452 -7.31 -9.12 0.60
C GLU A 452 -6.97 -7.77 -0.04
N LEU A 453 -7.05 -7.69 -1.37
CA LEU A 453 -6.87 -6.43 -2.08
C LEU A 453 -7.92 -5.38 -1.66
N ALA A 454 -9.18 -5.78 -1.49
CA ALA A 454 -10.22 -4.87 -0.99
C ALA A 454 -9.88 -4.31 0.40
N LYS A 455 -9.37 -5.15 1.30
CA LYS A 455 -8.92 -4.71 2.64
C LYS A 455 -7.76 -3.72 2.52
N ASP A 456 -6.77 -4.04 1.71
CA ASP A 456 -5.60 -3.19 1.52
C ASP A 456 -5.98 -1.83 0.94
N VAL A 457 -6.88 -1.78 -0.05
CA VAL A 457 -7.43 -0.53 -0.60
C VAL A 457 -8.23 0.23 0.44
N ALA A 458 -9.10 -0.45 1.19
CA ALA A 458 -9.93 0.18 2.22
C ALA A 458 -9.08 0.86 3.30
N CYS A 459 -8.07 0.15 3.82
CA CYS A 459 -7.24 0.66 4.91
C CYS A 459 -6.20 1.69 4.46
N ALA A 460 -5.67 1.58 3.24
CA ALA A 460 -4.56 2.45 2.78
C ALA A 460 -5.02 3.69 1.99
N LEU A 461 -6.17 3.63 1.32
CA LEU A 461 -6.57 4.64 0.32
C LEU A 461 -7.97 5.21 0.52
N MET A 462 -8.86 4.45 1.19
CA MET A 462 -10.22 4.90 1.45
C MET A 462 -10.30 5.65 2.80
N SER A 463 -11.40 6.39 2.97
CA SER A 463 -11.71 7.08 4.22
C SER A 463 -13.01 6.56 4.82
N ASP A 464 -13.33 7.02 6.01
CA ASP A 464 -14.60 6.82 6.71
C ASP A 464 -15.78 7.62 6.12
N SER A 465 -15.72 7.90 4.81
CA SER A 465 -16.77 8.57 4.05
C SER A 465 -17.81 7.55 3.59
N VAL A 466 -19.03 8.03 3.33
CA VAL A 466 -20.12 7.22 2.78
C VAL A 466 -19.62 6.40 1.61
N THR A 467 -19.89 5.09 1.64
CA THR A 467 -19.36 4.16 0.65
C THR A 467 -20.48 3.30 0.08
N LEU A 468 -20.69 3.38 -1.24
CA LEU A 468 -21.54 2.45 -1.98
C LEU A 468 -20.76 1.17 -2.28
N CYS A 469 -21.07 0.11 -1.55
CA CYS A 469 -20.52 -1.22 -1.78
C CYS A 469 -21.33 -1.94 -2.86
N LEU A 470 -20.66 -2.33 -3.95
CA LEU A 470 -21.24 -3.02 -5.09
C LEU A 470 -20.89 -4.52 -5.10
N GLU A 471 -20.35 -5.05 -4.00
CA GLU A 471 -20.17 -6.49 -3.77
C GLU A 471 -20.85 -6.92 -2.46
N PRO A 472 -22.01 -7.58 -2.51
CA PRO A 472 -22.79 -7.91 -1.32
C PRO A 472 -22.02 -8.74 -0.28
N SER A 473 -21.18 -9.68 -0.74
CA SER A 473 -20.38 -10.52 0.17
C SER A 473 -19.29 -9.75 0.91
N LEU A 474 -18.98 -8.51 0.49
CA LEU A 474 -17.94 -7.67 1.07
C LEU A 474 -18.50 -6.58 2.00
N ALA A 475 -19.82 -6.35 2.00
CA ALA A 475 -20.42 -5.21 2.71
C ALA A 475 -20.10 -5.20 4.22
N ASP A 476 -20.14 -6.36 4.88
CA ASP A 476 -19.85 -6.48 6.32
C ASP A 476 -18.37 -6.25 6.65
N ASP A 477 -17.49 -6.83 5.84
CA ASP A 477 -16.04 -6.67 6.00
C ASP A 477 -15.61 -5.21 5.77
N LEU A 478 -16.09 -4.62 4.69
CA LEU A 478 -15.79 -3.23 4.32
C LEU A 478 -16.33 -2.24 5.36
N ALA A 479 -17.53 -2.48 5.88
CA ALA A 479 -18.09 -1.71 7.00
C ALA A 479 -17.18 -1.77 8.22
N GLY A 480 -16.65 -2.95 8.55
CA GLY A 480 -15.71 -3.14 9.65
C GLY A 480 -14.39 -2.39 9.43
N TRP A 481 -13.80 -2.51 8.24
CA TRP A 481 -12.50 -1.88 7.93
C TRP A 481 -12.56 -0.34 7.89
N LEU A 482 -13.67 0.22 7.40
CA LEU A 482 -13.86 1.67 7.29
C LEU A 482 -14.50 2.30 8.54
N GLY A 483 -14.92 1.49 9.51
CA GLY A 483 -15.64 1.98 10.70
C GLY A 483 -17.03 2.56 10.37
N LEU A 484 -17.74 1.94 9.43
CA LEU A 484 -19.04 2.38 8.92
C LEU A 484 -20.16 1.40 9.34
N PRO A 485 -20.69 1.50 10.57
CA PRO A 485 -21.58 0.49 11.14
C PRO A 485 -22.98 0.46 10.49
N VAL A 486 -23.40 1.52 9.83
CA VAL A 486 -24.71 1.60 9.17
C VAL A 486 -24.63 0.97 7.79
N LYS A 487 -25.56 0.06 7.50
CA LYS A 487 -25.69 -0.65 6.23
C LYS A 487 -27.11 -0.50 5.71
N ASP A 488 -27.27 0.21 4.61
CA ASP A 488 -28.57 0.46 3.98
C ASP A 488 -28.60 -0.14 2.56
N PRO A 489 -29.25 -1.29 2.37
CA PRO A 489 -29.45 -1.91 1.06
C PRO A 489 -30.24 -0.99 0.13
N VAL A 490 -29.87 -0.93 -1.14
CA VAL A 490 -30.45 0.02 -2.09
C VAL A 490 -30.69 -0.61 -3.46
N HIS A 491 -31.82 -0.29 -4.08
CA HIS A 491 -32.06 -0.66 -5.47
C HIS A 491 -31.31 0.29 -6.40
N LEU A 492 -30.62 -0.27 -7.40
CA LEU A 492 -30.12 0.50 -8.53
C LEU A 492 -31.12 0.40 -9.68
N ALA A 493 -31.77 1.50 -10.05
CA ALA A 493 -32.69 1.57 -11.18
C ALA A 493 -31.97 2.17 -12.40
N ILE A 494 -31.93 1.43 -13.50
CA ILE A 494 -31.11 1.79 -14.68
C ILE A 494 -31.96 1.82 -15.95
N TYR A 495 -31.92 2.93 -16.69
CA TYR A 495 -32.65 3.09 -17.94
C TYR A 495 -31.87 2.50 -19.13
N ARG A 496 -32.14 1.23 -19.46
CA ARG A 496 -31.44 0.52 -20.56
C ARG A 496 -32.17 0.57 -21.91
N LYS A 497 -33.32 1.23 -22.00
CA LYS A 497 -34.13 1.25 -23.22
C LYS A 497 -33.60 2.28 -24.22
N LYS A 498 -33.73 1.96 -25.51
CA LYS A 498 -33.45 2.91 -26.60
C LYS A 498 -34.59 3.91 -26.82
N ALA A 499 -35.83 3.47 -26.61
CA ALA A 499 -37.00 4.33 -26.75
C ALA A 499 -37.02 5.34 -25.61
N ARG A 500 -37.39 6.59 -25.91
CA ARG A 500 -37.53 7.66 -24.90
C ARG A 500 -38.85 7.48 -24.13
N PRO A 501 -38.91 7.81 -22.84
CA PRO A 501 -40.19 7.90 -22.14
C PRO A 501 -41.02 9.05 -22.74
N ARG A 502 -42.35 8.87 -22.72
CA ARG A 502 -43.26 9.92 -23.19
C ARG A 502 -43.34 11.02 -22.12
N VAL A 503 -42.98 12.24 -22.50
CA VAL A 503 -43.20 13.43 -21.67
C VAL A 503 -44.66 13.87 -21.82
N ASP A 504 -45.33 14.08 -20.68
CA ASP A 504 -46.74 14.47 -20.65
C ASP A 504 -46.89 15.98 -20.85
N ALA A 505 -47.55 16.39 -21.94
CA ALA A 505 -47.79 17.79 -22.24
C ALA A 505 -48.76 18.46 -21.25
N ALA A 506 -49.59 17.69 -20.53
CA ALA A 506 -50.48 18.23 -19.50
C ALA A 506 -49.74 18.66 -18.23
N HIS A 507 -48.48 18.23 -18.07
CA HIS A 507 -47.66 18.48 -16.90
C HIS A 507 -46.35 19.16 -17.35
N PRO A 508 -46.34 20.48 -17.59
CA PRO A 508 -45.18 21.16 -18.15
C PRO A 508 -44.00 21.12 -17.19
N VAL A 509 -42.85 20.71 -17.71
CA VAL A 509 -41.57 20.64 -17.00
C VAL A 509 -40.54 21.49 -17.72
N ARG A 510 -39.79 22.31 -16.98
CA ARG A 510 -38.74 23.18 -17.52
C ARG A 510 -37.55 23.29 -16.56
N PRO A 511 -36.35 23.63 -17.04
CA PRO A 511 -35.21 23.89 -16.16
C PRO A 511 -35.51 25.02 -15.15
N LEU A 512 -35.05 24.81 -13.92
CA LEU A 512 -34.93 25.85 -12.90
C LEU A 512 -33.58 26.54 -13.02
N GLY A 513 -33.46 27.76 -12.50
CA GLY A 513 -32.24 28.55 -12.53
C GLY A 513 -31.75 28.95 -11.13
N PRO A 514 -30.61 29.65 -11.04
CA PRO A 514 -30.01 30.06 -9.76
C PRO A 514 -30.97 30.81 -8.81
N GLN A 515 -31.93 31.55 -9.34
CA GLN A 515 -32.96 32.26 -8.57
C GLN A 515 -33.90 31.33 -7.78
N ASP A 516 -34.00 30.06 -8.18
CA ASP A 516 -34.91 29.08 -7.58
C ASP A 516 -34.28 28.34 -6.38
N LEU A 517 -33.03 28.65 -6.02
CA LEU A 517 -32.28 27.99 -4.93
C LEU A 517 -33.10 27.92 -3.64
N SER A 518 -33.62 29.06 -3.19
CA SER A 518 -34.40 29.13 -1.94
C SER A 518 -35.63 28.20 -1.98
N ALA A 519 -36.33 28.17 -3.13
CA ALA A 519 -37.54 27.36 -3.29
C ALA A 519 -37.24 25.86 -3.28
N VAL A 520 -36.13 25.44 -3.91
CA VAL A 520 -35.65 24.05 -3.93
C VAL A 520 -35.18 23.64 -2.54
N ARG A 521 -34.31 24.43 -1.91
CA ARG A 521 -33.71 24.10 -0.60
C ARG A 521 -34.74 23.98 0.52
N GLN A 522 -35.76 24.84 0.54
CA GLN A 522 -36.81 24.81 1.56
C GLN A 522 -37.75 23.59 1.45
N ARG A 523 -37.84 22.97 0.27
CA ARG A 523 -38.82 21.90 -0.02
C ARG A 523 -38.17 20.55 -0.31
N MET A 524 -36.84 20.50 -0.30
CA MET A 524 -36.08 19.26 -0.34
C MET A 524 -36.29 18.52 0.98
N THR A 525 -36.63 17.23 0.93
CA THR A 525 -36.81 16.43 2.16
C THR A 525 -35.50 16.29 2.95
N HIS A 526 -34.36 16.27 2.25
CA HIS A 526 -33.04 16.08 2.84
C HIS A 526 -32.00 17.10 2.37
N PRO A 527 -32.13 18.38 2.78
CA PRO A 527 -31.20 19.44 2.39
C PRO A 527 -29.76 19.25 2.92
N GLU A 528 -29.54 18.33 3.86
CA GLU A 528 -28.23 17.99 4.41
C GLU A 528 -27.30 17.25 3.43
N TYR A 529 -27.84 16.56 2.41
CA TYR A 529 -27.03 15.75 1.48
C TYR A 529 -26.42 16.55 0.34
N GLN A 530 -26.92 17.75 0.10
CA GLN A 530 -26.34 18.69 -0.85
C GLN A 530 -26.13 20.04 -0.21
N THR A 531 -24.95 20.61 -0.41
CA THR A 531 -24.66 21.99 -0.03
C THR A 531 -25.39 22.97 -0.95
N ASP A 532 -25.60 24.20 -0.47
CA ASP A 532 -26.15 25.29 -1.28
C ASP A 532 -25.29 25.53 -2.53
N ALA A 533 -23.97 25.39 -2.42
CA ALA A 533 -23.04 25.54 -3.54
C ALA A 533 -23.24 24.45 -4.61
N GLN A 534 -23.40 23.19 -4.22
CA GLN A 534 -23.71 22.09 -5.14
C GLN A 534 -25.07 22.28 -5.80
N THR A 535 -26.10 22.62 -5.01
CA THR A 535 -27.45 22.88 -5.55
C THR A 535 -27.43 24.05 -6.54
N LEU A 536 -26.70 25.13 -6.23
CA LEU A 536 -26.57 26.30 -7.09
C LEU A 536 -25.85 25.97 -8.41
N ALA A 537 -24.82 25.11 -8.37
CA ALA A 537 -24.14 24.63 -9.57
C ALA A 537 -25.11 23.86 -10.49
N LEU A 538 -25.88 22.92 -9.93
CA LEU A 538 -26.89 22.17 -10.68
C LEU A 538 -27.95 23.10 -11.30
N LEU A 539 -28.41 24.11 -10.56
CA LEU A 539 -29.34 25.12 -11.07
C LEU A 539 -28.73 25.97 -12.18
N GLY A 540 -27.47 26.38 -12.03
CA GLY A 540 -26.75 27.15 -13.06
C GLY A 540 -26.55 26.38 -14.37
N GLU A 541 -26.40 25.06 -14.27
CA GLU A 541 -26.26 24.16 -15.42
C GLU A 541 -27.62 23.69 -16.00
N GLY A 542 -28.75 24.07 -15.38
CA GLY A 542 -30.08 23.61 -15.78
C GLY A 542 -30.32 22.13 -15.48
N ASN A 543 -29.54 21.53 -14.57
CA ASN A 543 -29.62 20.14 -14.13
C ASN A 543 -30.67 19.94 -13.02
N VAL A 544 -31.45 20.96 -12.66
CA VAL A 544 -32.67 20.81 -11.86
C VAL A 544 -33.87 21.20 -12.72
N LEU A 545 -34.85 20.32 -12.82
CA LEU A 545 -36.08 20.55 -13.56
C LEU A 545 -37.23 20.80 -12.58
N GLY A 546 -38.09 21.76 -12.90
CA GLY A 546 -39.30 22.09 -12.14
C GLY A 546 -40.56 21.81 -12.94
N ALA A 547 -41.60 21.32 -12.26
CA ALA A 547 -42.94 21.12 -12.79
C ALA A 547 -43.84 22.29 -12.38
N PHE A 548 -44.73 22.73 -13.28
CA PHE A 548 -45.55 23.91 -13.06
C PHE A 548 -47.05 23.67 -13.29
N ALA A 549 -47.88 24.05 -12.33
CA ALA A 549 -49.32 24.19 -12.51
C ALA A 549 -49.65 25.66 -12.78
N GLY A 550 -49.73 26.04 -14.05
CA GLY A 550 -49.73 27.47 -14.43
C GLY A 550 -48.35 28.08 -14.16
N ASP A 551 -48.29 29.10 -13.31
CA ASP A 551 -47.03 29.76 -12.90
C ASP A 551 -46.48 29.23 -11.56
N GLU A 552 -47.23 28.36 -10.87
CA GLU A 552 -46.85 27.81 -9.57
C GLU A 552 -45.92 26.60 -9.74
N LEU A 553 -44.77 26.62 -9.07
CA LEU A 553 -43.89 25.45 -8.96
C LEU A 553 -44.59 24.41 -8.07
N VAL A 554 -44.75 23.18 -8.58
CA VAL A 554 -45.46 22.10 -7.87
C VAL A 554 -44.57 20.90 -7.53
N GLY A 555 -43.33 20.93 -8.01
CA GLY A 555 -42.34 19.89 -7.74
C GLY A 555 -41.07 20.10 -8.55
N PHE A 556 -40.02 19.36 -8.22
CA PHE A 556 -38.74 19.39 -8.92
C PHE A 556 -38.04 18.02 -8.95
N VAL A 557 -37.03 17.89 -9.80
CA VAL A 557 -36.12 16.72 -9.86
C VAL A 557 -34.74 17.19 -10.28
N GLY A 558 -33.69 16.62 -9.68
CA GLY A 558 -32.31 17.01 -9.87
C GLY A 558 -31.37 15.84 -10.15
N GLU A 559 -30.09 16.06 -9.87
CA GLU A 559 -29.00 15.08 -9.94
C GLU A 559 -28.14 15.15 -8.67
N GLN A 560 -27.47 14.05 -8.33
CA GLN A 560 -26.37 14.06 -7.35
C GLN A 560 -25.04 14.38 -8.01
N THR A 561 -23.98 14.57 -7.21
CA THR A 561 -22.63 14.88 -7.70
C THR A 561 -22.01 13.74 -8.53
N GLU A 562 -22.45 12.50 -8.31
CA GLU A 562 -22.12 11.33 -9.13
C GLU A 562 -22.97 11.21 -10.42
N GLY A 563 -23.98 12.07 -10.58
CA GLY A 563 -24.85 12.13 -11.75
C GLY A 563 -25.98 11.09 -11.75
N SER A 564 -26.31 10.49 -10.61
CA SER A 564 -27.59 9.80 -10.41
C SER A 564 -28.74 10.81 -10.46
N MET A 565 -29.91 10.41 -10.94
CA MET A 565 -31.13 11.21 -10.82
C MET A 565 -31.60 11.15 -9.38
N GLY A 566 -31.95 12.30 -8.80
CA GLY A 566 -32.34 12.41 -7.39
C GLY A 566 -33.17 13.65 -7.12
N MET A 567 -33.33 14.00 -5.85
CA MET A 567 -34.08 15.18 -5.41
C MET A 567 -35.49 15.27 -6.00
N LEU A 568 -36.17 14.13 -6.22
CA LEU A 568 -37.50 14.12 -6.81
C LEU A 568 -38.53 14.47 -5.75
N GLU A 569 -39.04 15.70 -5.81
CA GLU A 569 -40.03 16.20 -4.87
C GLU A 569 -41.29 16.66 -5.59
N VAL A 570 -42.43 16.17 -5.13
CA VAL A 570 -43.75 16.70 -5.53
C VAL A 570 -44.43 17.22 -4.28
N PHE A 571 -44.84 18.50 -4.33
CA PHE A 571 -45.42 19.19 -3.19
C PHE A 571 -46.75 18.53 -2.81
N GLU A 572 -47.04 18.53 -1.50
CA GLU A 572 -48.04 17.64 -0.89
C GLU A 572 -49.40 17.65 -1.61
N ASP A 573 -49.91 18.84 -1.91
CA ASP A 573 -51.20 19.06 -2.57
C ASP A 573 -51.26 18.53 -4.01
N PHE A 574 -50.10 18.38 -4.66
CA PHE A 574 -49.97 17.96 -6.06
C PHE A 574 -49.58 16.49 -6.19
N ARG A 575 -49.32 15.77 -5.10
CA ARG A 575 -48.99 14.35 -5.13
C ARG A 575 -50.12 13.51 -5.74
N ARG A 576 -49.76 12.39 -6.37
CA ARG A 576 -50.69 11.44 -7.04
C ARG A 576 -51.46 11.97 -8.26
N HIS A 577 -51.09 13.15 -8.79
CA HIS A 577 -51.69 13.71 -10.02
C HIS A 577 -50.87 13.46 -11.30
N GLY A 578 -49.72 12.79 -11.22
CA GLY A 578 -48.89 12.46 -12.39
C GLY A 578 -47.60 13.29 -12.53
N TRP A 579 -47.44 14.35 -11.72
CA TRP A 579 -46.27 15.23 -11.75
C TRP A 579 -44.92 14.52 -11.59
N ALA A 580 -44.81 13.55 -10.67
CA ALA A 580 -43.57 12.78 -10.48
C ALA A 580 -43.16 12.02 -11.76
N LEU A 581 -44.15 11.42 -12.45
CA LEU A 581 -43.91 10.74 -13.72
C LEU A 581 -43.47 11.71 -14.81
N ALA A 582 -44.05 12.90 -14.86
CA ALA A 582 -43.69 13.93 -15.83
C ALA A 582 -42.27 14.46 -15.59
N LEU A 583 -41.94 14.81 -14.34
CA LEU A 583 -40.62 15.26 -13.90
C LEU A 583 -39.54 14.25 -14.28
N GLU A 584 -39.70 13.00 -13.84
CA GLU A 584 -38.67 11.99 -14.06
C GLU A 584 -38.59 11.53 -15.53
N SER A 585 -39.71 11.53 -16.27
CA SER A 585 -39.66 11.32 -17.74
C SER A 585 -38.85 12.40 -18.45
N ALA A 586 -39.08 13.67 -18.08
CA ALA A 586 -38.32 14.80 -18.63
C ALA A 586 -36.84 14.70 -18.24
N LYS A 587 -36.54 14.29 -17.01
CA LYS A 587 -35.17 14.10 -16.52
C LYS A 587 -34.44 12.99 -17.25
N ILE A 588 -35.08 11.84 -17.46
CA ILE A 588 -34.55 10.75 -18.26
C ILE A 588 -34.23 11.24 -19.68
N CYS A 589 -35.14 11.99 -20.32
CA CYS A 589 -34.88 12.58 -21.63
C CYS A 589 -33.67 13.53 -21.62
N GLN A 590 -33.55 14.41 -20.62
CA GLN A 590 -32.41 15.32 -20.45
C GLN A 590 -31.08 14.56 -20.31
N VAL A 591 -31.05 13.49 -19.52
CA VAL A 591 -29.84 12.65 -19.36
C VAL A 591 -29.48 11.95 -20.68
N LEU A 592 -30.47 11.41 -21.39
CA LEU A 592 -30.27 10.78 -22.70
C LEU A 592 -29.80 11.78 -23.76
N ASP A 593 -30.25 13.04 -23.72
CA ASP A 593 -29.81 14.11 -24.63
C ASP A 593 -28.33 14.45 -24.43
N ARG A 594 -27.78 14.22 -23.24
CA ARG A 594 -26.33 14.31 -22.95
C ARG A 594 -25.54 13.07 -23.39
N GLY A 595 -26.20 12.09 -24.03
CA GLY A 595 -25.59 10.81 -24.41
C GLY A 595 -25.27 9.90 -23.22
N GLN A 596 -25.83 10.20 -22.05
CA GLN A 596 -25.59 9.47 -20.80
C GLN A 596 -26.70 8.46 -20.55
N THR A 597 -26.43 7.47 -19.70
CA THR A 597 -27.45 6.49 -19.30
C THR A 597 -28.12 6.94 -18.00
N PRO A 598 -29.44 7.22 -17.97
CA PRO A 598 -30.14 7.59 -16.74
C PRO A 598 -30.18 6.45 -15.73
N TRP A 599 -29.97 6.79 -14.46
CA TRP A 599 -30.02 5.86 -13.34
C TRP A 599 -30.30 6.60 -12.03
N CYS A 600 -30.79 5.88 -11.02
CA CYS A 600 -31.00 6.40 -9.67
C CYS A 600 -30.91 5.29 -8.62
N GLU A 601 -30.60 5.68 -7.39
CA GLU A 601 -30.81 4.89 -6.20
C GLU A 601 -32.25 4.98 -5.70
N VAL A 602 -32.83 3.85 -5.28
CA VAL A 602 -34.17 3.81 -4.70
C VAL A 602 -34.19 2.92 -3.47
N TRP A 603 -34.71 3.45 -2.36
CA TRP A 603 -34.80 2.68 -1.12
C TRP A 603 -35.87 1.58 -1.20
N PRO A 604 -35.63 0.39 -0.63
CA PRO A 604 -36.56 -0.74 -0.73
C PRO A 604 -37.93 -0.48 -0.09
N ASP A 605 -38.00 0.39 0.91
CA ASP A 605 -39.21 0.79 1.62
C ASP A 605 -40.02 1.87 0.88
N ASN A 606 -39.41 2.67 -0.02
CA ASN A 606 -40.13 3.60 -0.88
C ASN A 606 -40.85 2.90 -2.04
N LYS A 607 -41.96 2.23 -1.70
CA LYS A 607 -42.82 1.54 -2.68
C LYS A 607 -43.35 2.47 -3.79
N PRO A 608 -43.74 3.74 -3.53
CA PRO A 608 -44.07 4.70 -4.58
C PRO A 608 -42.96 4.86 -5.63
N SER A 609 -41.73 5.14 -5.22
CA SER A 609 -40.59 5.34 -6.12
C SER A 609 -40.24 4.06 -6.89
N VAL A 610 -40.23 2.89 -6.23
CA VAL A 610 -40.01 1.61 -6.93
C VAL A 610 -41.05 1.37 -8.04
N ARG A 611 -42.33 1.65 -7.76
CA ARG A 611 -43.39 1.54 -8.79
C ARG A 611 -43.20 2.54 -9.93
N LEU A 612 -42.77 3.77 -9.61
CA LEU A 612 -42.47 4.79 -10.60
C LEU A 612 -41.36 4.33 -11.56
N GLN A 613 -40.27 3.78 -11.03
CA GLN A 613 -39.17 3.27 -11.85
C GLN A 613 -39.61 2.15 -12.79
N HIS A 614 -40.42 1.21 -12.30
CA HIS A 614 -41.00 0.17 -13.16
C HIS A 614 -41.92 0.75 -14.25
N LYS A 615 -42.73 1.76 -13.92
CA LYS A 615 -43.65 2.42 -14.86
C LYS A 615 -42.90 3.17 -15.97
N LEU A 616 -41.79 3.83 -15.63
CA LEU A 616 -40.88 4.48 -16.57
C LEU A 616 -40.07 3.46 -17.40
N GLY A 617 -40.01 2.21 -16.93
CA GLY A 617 -39.36 1.11 -17.63
C GLY A 617 -37.88 0.96 -17.32
N LEU A 618 -37.42 1.47 -16.17
CA LEU A 618 -36.08 1.21 -15.67
C LEU A 618 -35.95 -0.25 -15.26
N THR A 619 -34.76 -0.80 -15.44
CA THR A 619 -34.40 -2.10 -14.85
C THR A 619 -34.00 -1.86 -13.41
N VAL A 620 -34.85 -2.28 -12.47
CA VAL A 620 -34.58 -2.18 -11.03
C VAL A 620 -33.83 -3.43 -10.58
N LEU A 621 -32.58 -3.26 -10.15
CA LEU A 621 -31.77 -4.34 -9.58
C LEU A 621 -32.23 -4.66 -8.16
N PRO A 622 -32.14 -5.92 -7.69
CA PRO A 622 -32.42 -6.29 -6.30
C PRO A 622 -31.59 -5.46 -5.31
N ALA A 623 -32.19 -5.03 -4.20
CA ALA A 623 -31.49 -4.25 -3.18
C ALA A 623 -30.40 -5.05 -2.45
N THR A 624 -30.38 -6.37 -2.61
CA THR A 624 -29.31 -7.23 -2.12
C THR A 624 -28.04 -7.15 -2.98
N GLU A 625 -28.04 -6.41 -4.10
CA GLU A 625 -26.86 -6.27 -4.97
C GLU A 625 -25.99 -5.04 -4.66
N ALA A 626 -26.49 -4.07 -3.88
CA ALA A 626 -25.76 -2.86 -3.52
C ALA A 626 -26.14 -2.37 -2.11
N CYS A 627 -25.19 -1.79 -1.39
CA CYS A 627 -25.39 -1.35 -0.01
C CYS A 627 -24.61 -0.06 0.26
N PHE A 628 -25.29 0.95 0.82
CA PHE A 628 -24.61 2.11 1.38
C PHE A 628 -24.06 1.78 2.76
N LEU A 629 -22.80 2.15 2.98
CA LEU A 629 -22.09 2.05 4.25
C LEU A 629 -21.84 3.45 4.79
N ALA A 630 -22.19 3.71 6.05
CA ALA A 630 -22.02 5.03 6.64
C ALA A 630 -21.83 5.02 8.17
N LYS A 631 -21.43 6.17 8.74
CA LYS A 631 -21.27 6.34 10.19
C LYS A 631 -22.61 6.39 10.93
N SER A 632 -23.58 7.05 10.33
CA SER A 632 -24.93 7.23 10.88
C SER A 632 -25.95 7.21 9.73
N ARG A 633 -27.23 6.95 10.02
CA ARG A 633 -28.27 6.90 8.98
C ARG A 633 -28.40 8.23 8.23
N GLY A 634 -28.35 9.36 8.94
CA GLY A 634 -28.41 10.69 8.35
C GLY A 634 -27.15 11.12 7.56
N SER A 635 -26.23 10.19 7.26
CA SER A 635 -25.11 10.44 6.35
C SER A 635 -25.27 9.75 5.00
N VAL A 636 -26.20 8.79 4.87
CA VAL A 636 -26.54 8.20 3.57
C VAL A 636 -27.51 9.13 2.87
N PRO A 637 -27.31 9.55 1.61
CA PRO A 637 -28.31 10.32 0.87
C PRO A 637 -29.69 9.65 0.96
N GLU A 638 -30.79 10.32 1.31
CA GLU A 638 -32.13 9.70 1.48
C GLU A 638 -33.16 10.24 0.46
N ASP A 639 -32.71 10.92 -0.60
CA ASP A 639 -33.49 11.70 -1.57
C ASP A 639 -34.62 10.96 -2.31
N ALA A 640 -34.80 9.66 -2.08
CA ALA A 640 -35.93 8.88 -2.59
C ALA A 640 -36.57 7.98 -1.53
N ARG A 641 -36.71 8.42 -0.27
CA ARG A 641 -37.56 7.77 0.75
C ARG A 641 -39.03 8.17 0.70
#